data_AF-A0A7W0KCZ5-F1
#
_entry.id   AF-A0A7W0KCZ5-F1
#
_cell.length_a   1.000
_cell.length_b   1.000
_cell.length_c   1.000
_cell.angle_alpha   90.00
_cell.angle_beta   90.00
_cell.angle_gamma   90.00
#
_symmetry.space_group_name_H-M   'P 1'
#
loop_
_entity.id
_entity.type
_entity.pdbx_description
1 polymer ?
#
loop_
_entity_poly.entity_id
_entity_poly.type
_entity_poly.pdbx_seq_one_letter_code
_entity_poly.pdbx_strand_id
1 'polypeptide(L)'
;DFQGLIGKLDYLRDLCITTIWLLPFFPSPLLDDGYDISDYTAVHPAYGTIDDFRTFLDEAHQRGLRVIIELVLNHTSDQHPWFQRARRAPAGSTERDFYVWSDSPEKYGEARVIFQDYEGSNWARDSVADAWFWHRFYAHQPDLNYENPAVREAMFEVVDHWLEMGVDGLRLDAVPYLAEGEGTSSENLPYTHQVLKELRRRIDARYPDRMLLAEANQWPEDAAAYFGAGDECQMAFHFPLMPRLFMALRTEDRLPVLDIMAQTPAIPESCQWALFLRNHDELTLEMVTEEERLAMYRAFAPAAESRINLGIRHRLAPLLGNSRRRIELMNALLCSLPGTPVLYYGDEIGMGDNIYLGDRDGVRTPMQWSVDRNAGFSDAPAQRLYLPLVVDYEYHHAMVHVEAQERNAHSLLAYMKRLLALRKRYRAFGRGSLTFLEPANHRVLAFVREWEDERILVVANLSRFGQAVELDLGAYRDLIPMELFGRTPFWPIGDDPYQLTLGPHAFHWFALVAAPVAARVAEEGAGSGVPPLPLVVTAEPWPDLLTGRERGPLEEALAGFLDRQPWFRGRAESILGIAILDAVPLGAGERDIFLVPVTVDYSDRDAETYLLALQMVAGDTDCGTGAIARVRSAGGEEGVLVEAIEEGTINAALGRKPDLQGVPWLGRDGEIVVLRNGRGWPTGEVTDHPVVMSHLADAAVADDERLGRLMVKFLRRINEGVNPEWEVGAALTEVGFPHVPTVLGALEYQRPKRPPMTLAVIQVFVPNSGNAWDFTLEMLDRYLTESLAQGLTVPNALEPAARDLLDAAGETPPPPLAGMIEDALAFARLLGTRTAGLHRALA
;
A
#
# COMPACT_ATOMS: atom_id res chain seq x y z
N ASP A 1 -23.09 26.43 -3.68
CA ASP A 1 -24.25 26.29 -2.77
C ASP A 1 -24.40 24.82 -2.35
N PHE A 2 -25.29 24.54 -1.39
CA PHE A 2 -25.51 23.19 -0.88
C PHE A 2 -26.11 22.24 -1.92
N GLN A 3 -26.98 22.72 -2.81
CA GLN A 3 -27.55 21.88 -3.88
C GLN A 3 -26.47 21.41 -4.87
N GLY A 4 -25.56 22.31 -5.24
CA GLY A 4 -24.39 21.96 -6.04
C GLY A 4 -23.48 20.95 -5.32
N LEU A 5 -23.26 21.11 -4.02
CA LEU A 5 -22.45 20.19 -3.22
C LEU A 5 -23.09 18.80 -3.11
N ILE A 6 -24.41 18.72 -2.91
CA ILE A 6 -25.17 17.45 -2.93
C ILE A 6 -24.90 16.69 -4.24
N GLY A 7 -24.94 17.40 -5.38
CA GLY A 7 -24.63 16.84 -6.69
C GLY A 7 -23.19 16.31 -6.87
N LYS A 8 -22.29 16.57 -5.92
CA LYS A 8 -20.89 16.12 -5.93
C LYS A 8 -20.55 15.13 -4.81
N LEU A 9 -21.51 14.71 -3.98
CA LEU A 9 -21.28 13.74 -2.92
C LEU A 9 -20.79 12.38 -3.44
N ASP A 10 -21.29 11.95 -4.61
CA ASP A 10 -20.84 10.70 -5.23
C ASP A 10 -19.36 10.75 -5.63
N TYR A 11 -18.87 11.89 -6.12
CA TYR A 11 -17.44 12.08 -6.40
C TYR A 11 -16.58 11.93 -5.14
N LEU A 12 -17.00 12.55 -4.02
CA LEU A 12 -16.27 12.46 -2.75
C LEU A 12 -16.26 11.04 -2.18
N ARG A 13 -17.40 10.33 -2.27
CA ARG A 13 -17.51 8.92 -1.88
C ARG A 13 -16.57 8.05 -2.74
N ASP A 14 -16.57 8.25 -4.04
CA ASP A 14 -15.73 7.49 -4.99
C ASP A 14 -14.24 7.81 -4.82
N LEU A 15 -13.91 9.00 -4.31
CA LEU A 15 -12.56 9.36 -3.84
C LEU A 15 -12.15 8.66 -2.54
N CYS A 16 -13.04 7.89 -1.91
CA CYS A 16 -12.85 7.22 -0.61
C CYS A 16 -12.77 8.18 0.59
N ILE A 17 -13.34 9.39 0.46
CA ILE A 17 -13.53 10.29 1.61
C ILE A 17 -14.58 9.70 2.56
N THR A 18 -14.39 9.90 3.86
CA THR A 18 -15.33 9.45 4.91
C THR A 18 -15.97 10.60 5.66
N THR A 19 -15.36 11.79 5.61
CA THR A 19 -15.80 12.97 6.36
C THR A 19 -15.57 14.22 5.53
N ILE A 20 -16.57 15.10 5.45
CA ILE A 20 -16.50 16.40 4.80
C ILE A 20 -16.35 17.46 5.88
N TRP A 21 -15.29 18.26 5.82
CA TRP A 21 -15.16 19.47 6.61
C TRP A 21 -15.54 20.67 5.75
N LEU A 22 -16.57 21.39 6.17
CA LEU A 22 -17.05 22.60 5.51
C LEU A 22 -16.49 23.85 6.18
N LEU A 23 -15.94 24.74 5.35
CA LEU A 23 -15.59 26.13 5.72
C LEU A 23 -16.85 26.92 6.15
N PRO A 24 -16.71 28.13 6.72
CA PRO A 24 -17.84 28.86 7.26
C PRO A 24 -18.88 29.16 6.18
N PHE A 25 -20.12 28.74 6.41
CA PHE A 25 -21.25 28.98 5.49
C PHE A 25 -22.33 29.87 6.11
N PHE A 26 -22.02 30.51 7.24
CA PHE A 26 -22.92 31.36 8.00
C PHE A 26 -23.08 32.74 7.33
N PRO A 27 -24.19 33.46 7.57
CA PRO A 27 -24.31 34.86 7.19
C PRO A 27 -23.10 35.67 7.68
N SER A 28 -22.44 36.37 6.77
CA SER A 28 -21.21 37.11 6.99
C SER A 28 -21.13 38.19 5.89
N PRO A 29 -20.47 39.34 6.13
CA PRO A 29 -20.17 40.30 5.08
C PRO A 29 -19.04 39.84 4.14
N LEU A 30 -18.42 38.68 4.42
CA LEU A 30 -17.36 38.01 3.67
C LEU A 30 -16.08 38.87 3.55
N LEU A 31 -15.77 39.64 4.60
CA LEU A 31 -14.52 40.42 4.65
C LEU A 31 -13.32 39.54 5.04
N ASP A 32 -13.59 38.39 5.68
CA ASP A 32 -12.63 37.30 5.89
C ASP A 32 -13.25 35.96 5.42
N ASP A 33 -13.88 36.00 4.24
CA ASP A 33 -14.45 34.82 3.54
C ASP A 33 -15.39 33.94 4.40
N GLY A 34 -16.10 34.54 5.35
CA GLY A 34 -17.09 33.86 6.19
C GLY A 34 -16.66 33.63 7.64
N TYR A 35 -15.38 33.83 7.99
CA TYR A 35 -14.90 33.75 9.38
C TYR A 35 -15.41 34.90 10.26
N ASP A 36 -15.76 36.03 9.63
CA ASP A 36 -16.49 37.14 10.22
C ASP A 36 -18.01 36.86 10.28
N ILE A 37 -18.43 36.00 11.22
CA ILE A 37 -19.83 35.54 11.32
C ILE A 37 -20.76 36.64 11.86
N SER A 38 -21.88 36.88 11.19
CA SER A 38 -22.94 37.83 11.59
C SER A 38 -24.22 37.16 12.14
N ASP A 39 -24.41 35.86 11.90
CA ASP A 39 -25.45 35.02 12.53
C ASP A 39 -25.00 33.55 12.54
N TYR A 40 -24.79 32.97 13.71
CA TYR A 40 -24.33 31.58 13.87
C TYR A 40 -25.38 30.51 13.57
N THR A 41 -26.66 30.85 13.50
CA THR A 41 -27.78 29.89 13.45
C THR A 41 -28.46 29.80 12.09
N ALA A 42 -27.93 30.53 11.12
CA ALA A 42 -28.47 30.62 9.77
C ALA A 42 -27.42 30.22 8.72
N VAL A 43 -27.87 30.07 7.48
CA VAL A 43 -27.02 29.81 6.30
C VAL A 43 -26.93 31.09 5.47
N HIS A 44 -25.74 31.41 4.98
CA HIS A 44 -25.51 32.55 4.10
C HIS A 44 -26.37 32.40 2.84
N PRO A 45 -27.11 33.45 2.40
CA PRO A 45 -28.03 33.34 1.26
C PRO A 45 -27.40 32.87 -0.05
N ALA A 46 -26.10 33.10 -0.24
CA ALA A 46 -25.37 32.62 -1.43
C ALA A 46 -25.16 31.09 -1.45
N TYR A 47 -25.26 30.42 -0.29
CA TYR A 47 -25.07 28.97 -0.16
C TYR A 47 -26.38 28.19 -0.10
N GLY A 48 -27.51 28.88 0.09
CA GLY A 48 -28.85 28.31 0.14
C GLY A 48 -29.58 28.67 1.42
N THR A 49 -30.40 27.75 1.89
CA THR A 49 -31.20 27.87 3.12
C THR A 49 -30.77 26.84 4.17
N ILE A 50 -31.27 26.98 5.40
CA ILE A 50 -31.05 25.97 6.45
C ILE A 50 -31.64 24.60 6.07
N ASP A 51 -32.72 24.57 5.27
CA ASP A 51 -33.32 23.32 4.79
C ASP A 51 -32.48 22.66 3.69
N ASP A 52 -31.80 23.45 2.86
CA ASP A 52 -30.80 22.93 1.92
C ASP A 52 -29.63 22.28 2.65
N PHE A 53 -29.17 22.89 3.76
CA PHE A 53 -28.13 22.29 4.61
C PHE A 53 -28.59 20.98 5.25
N ARG A 54 -29.81 20.93 5.80
CA ARG A 54 -30.39 19.69 6.35
C ARG A 54 -30.45 18.58 5.29
N THR A 55 -30.91 18.93 4.09
CA THR A 55 -30.94 18.00 2.95
C THR A 55 -29.54 17.50 2.62
N PHE A 56 -28.55 18.40 2.59
CA PHE A 56 -27.15 18.02 2.37
C PHE A 56 -26.64 17.06 3.45
N LEU A 57 -26.92 17.34 4.72
CA LEU A 57 -26.52 16.51 5.85
C LEU A 57 -27.11 15.10 5.74
N ASP A 58 -28.41 14.99 5.47
CA ASP A 58 -29.11 13.72 5.27
C ASP A 58 -28.52 12.93 4.08
N GLU A 59 -28.29 13.58 2.94
CA GLU A 59 -27.72 12.95 1.74
C GLU A 59 -26.26 12.50 1.96
N ALA A 60 -25.47 13.25 2.74
CA ALA A 60 -24.12 12.86 3.13
C ALA A 60 -24.15 11.62 4.03
N HIS A 61 -24.99 11.63 5.07
CA HIS A 61 -25.15 10.49 5.99
C HIS A 61 -25.66 9.23 5.29
N GLN A 62 -26.60 9.35 4.35
CA GLN A 62 -27.06 8.22 3.53
C GLN A 62 -25.94 7.55 2.73
N ARG A 63 -24.90 8.30 2.36
CA ARG A 63 -23.69 7.79 1.67
C ARG A 63 -22.59 7.35 2.63
N GLY A 64 -22.84 7.39 3.95
CA GLY A 64 -21.87 7.06 4.98
C GLY A 64 -20.77 8.11 5.16
N LEU A 65 -21.02 9.36 4.74
CA LEU A 65 -20.11 10.49 4.91
C LEU A 65 -20.52 11.27 6.16
N ARG A 66 -19.59 11.48 7.09
CA ARG A 66 -19.78 12.39 8.22
C ARG A 66 -19.57 13.84 7.78
N VAL A 67 -20.16 14.79 8.49
CA VAL A 67 -20.02 16.24 8.24
C VAL A 67 -19.49 16.94 9.48
N ILE A 68 -18.40 17.66 9.30
CA ILE A 68 -17.82 18.60 10.26
C ILE A 68 -18.03 20.02 9.72
N ILE A 69 -18.39 20.95 10.58
CA ILE A 69 -18.49 22.37 10.22
C ILE A 69 -17.46 23.20 11.01
N GLU A 70 -17.13 24.37 10.47
CA GLU A 70 -16.43 25.40 11.21
C GLU A 70 -17.25 25.95 12.36
N LEU A 71 -16.59 26.23 13.47
CA LEU A 71 -17.14 27.03 14.55
C LEU A 71 -16.11 28.05 15.03
N VAL A 72 -16.33 29.31 14.63
CA VAL A 72 -15.52 30.44 15.07
C VAL A 72 -15.94 30.84 16.47
N LEU A 73 -15.18 30.35 17.45
CA LEU A 73 -15.43 30.59 18.87
C LEU A 73 -14.93 31.95 19.34
N ASN A 74 -13.81 32.42 18.79
CA ASN A 74 -13.08 33.56 19.35
C ASN A 74 -13.78 34.91 19.16
N HIS A 75 -14.35 35.14 17.98
CA HIS A 75 -14.80 36.46 17.55
C HIS A 75 -16.06 36.38 16.69
N THR A 76 -16.70 37.51 16.46
CA THR A 76 -17.84 37.67 15.53
C THR A 76 -17.54 38.78 14.54
N SER A 77 -18.31 38.93 13.46
CA SER A 77 -18.33 40.17 12.68
C SER A 77 -18.76 41.37 13.55
N ASP A 78 -18.22 42.56 13.27
CA ASP A 78 -18.72 43.82 13.81
C ASP A 78 -20.17 44.12 13.40
N GLN A 79 -20.70 43.44 12.38
CA GLN A 79 -22.11 43.51 11.97
C GLN A 79 -23.01 42.57 12.78
N HIS A 80 -22.44 41.67 13.60
CA HIS A 80 -23.20 40.75 14.42
C HIS A 80 -24.15 41.53 15.36
N PRO A 81 -25.41 41.09 15.54
CA PRO A 81 -26.37 41.76 16.42
C PRO A 81 -25.86 41.93 17.86
N TRP A 82 -24.97 41.05 18.32
CA TRP A 82 -24.32 41.18 19.63
C TRP A 82 -23.43 42.42 19.68
N PHE A 83 -22.51 42.61 18.73
CA PHE A 83 -21.63 43.79 18.70
C PHE A 83 -22.41 45.09 18.51
N GLN A 84 -23.42 45.08 17.64
CA GLN A 84 -24.26 46.26 17.40
C GLN A 84 -25.03 46.69 18.65
N ARG A 85 -25.40 45.74 19.53
CA ARG A 85 -25.95 46.06 20.86
C ARG A 85 -24.85 46.52 21.81
N ALA A 86 -23.73 45.81 21.90
CA ALA A 86 -22.62 46.10 22.81
C ALA A 86 -22.06 47.52 22.62
N ARG A 87 -21.83 47.95 21.37
CA ARG A 87 -21.30 49.29 21.08
C ARG A 87 -22.24 50.44 21.47
N ARG A 88 -23.56 50.17 21.57
CA ARG A 88 -24.58 51.14 21.97
C ARG A 88 -24.98 51.03 23.45
N ALA A 89 -24.56 49.96 24.12
CA ALA A 89 -24.89 49.70 25.50
C ALA A 89 -24.00 50.53 26.45
N PRO A 90 -24.49 50.94 27.63
CA PRO A 90 -23.68 51.64 28.63
C PRO A 90 -22.49 50.80 29.10
N ALA A 91 -21.37 51.46 29.44
CA ALA A 91 -20.21 50.80 30.02
C ALA A 91 -20.56 50.00 31.29
N GLY A 92 -20.08 48.75 31.38
CA GLY A 92 -20.35 47.82 32.50
C GLY A 92 -21.73 47.15 32.48
N SER A 93 -22.47 47.23 31.38
CA SER A 93 -23.69 46.44 31.17
C SER A 93 -23.36 45.05 30.61
N THR A 94 -24.21 44.06 30.88
CA THR A 94 -24.00 42.69 30.37
C THR A 94 -23.93 42.65 28.84
N GLU A 95 -24.72 43.47 28.14
CA GLU A 95 -24.66 43.60 26.69
C GLU A 95 -23.37 44.24 26.19
N ARG A 96 -22.80 45.21 26.94
CA ARG A 96 -21.49 45.79 26.62
C ARG A 96 -20.40 44.76 26.77
N ASP A 97 -20.43 44.02 27.87
CA ASP A 97 -19.42 43.06 28.29
C ASP A 97 -19.46 41.74 27.48
N PHE A 98 -20.24 41.67 26.40
CA PHE A 98 -20.15 40.58 25.42
C PHE A 98 -18.83 40.61 24.63
N TYR A 99 -18.17 41.76 24.56
CA TYR A 99 -16.89 41.99 23.90
C TYR A 99 -15.90 42.61 24.88
N VAL A 100 -14.62 42.56 24.54
CA VAL A 100 -13.54 43.11 25.36
C VAL A 100 -13.34 44.60 25.03
N TRP A 101 -13.53 45.47 26.02
CA TRP A 101 -13.42 46.93 25.87
C TRP A 101 -12.32 47.53 26.76
N SER A 102 -11.74 48.64 26.32
CA SER A 102 -10.76 49.43 27.08
C SER A 102 -10.85 50.92 26.76
N ASP A 103 -10.48 51.77 27.73
CA ASP A 103 -10.35 53.21 27.53
C ASP A 103 -9.04 53.58 26.81
N SER A 104 -8.04 52.69 26.85
CA SER A 104 -6.75 52.85 26.17
C SER A 104 -6.33 51.57 25.42
N PRO A 105 -5.52 51.69 24.34
CA PRO A 105 -5.02 50.55 23.58
C PRO A 105 -3.76 49.92 24.21
N GLU A 106 -3.45 50.21 25.47
CA GLU A 106 -2.18 49.82 26.12
C GLU A 106 -2.25 48.45 26.81
N LYS A 107 -3.46 47.91 27.02
CA LYS A 107 -3.66 46.60 27.65
C LYS A 107 -3.16 45.46 26.76
N TYR A 108 -2.70 44.39 27.39
CA TYR A 108 -2.23 43.17 26.70
C TYR A 108 -1.05 43.42 25.74
N GLY A 109 -0.14 44.34 26.09
CA GLY A 109 0.95 44.76 25.20
C GLY A 109 1.96 43.68 24.81
N GLU A 110 1.96 42.52 25.47
CA GLU A 110 2.80 41.35 25.15
C GLU A 110 2.18 40.44 24.08
N ALA A 111 0.90 40.63 23.74
CA ALA A 111 0.23 39.85 22.69
C ALA A 111 0.68 40.31 21.30
N ARG A 112 1.08 39.36 20.45
CA ARG A 112 1.49 39.65 19.07
C ARG A 112 0.29 40.00 18.19
N VAL A 113 0.55 40.77 17.13
CA VAL A 113 -0.39 40.96 16.02
C VAL A 113 -0.22 39.82 15.02
N ILE A 114 -1.31 39.13 14.68
CA ILE A 114 -1.29 37.97 13.76
C ILE A 114 -1.22 38.47 12.31
N PHE A 115 -2.15 39.33 11.89
CA PHE A 115 -2.20 39.89 10.54
C PHE A 115 -1.43 41.20 10.40
N GLN A 116 -0.11 41.11 10.58
CA GLN A 116 0.81 42.26 10.62
C GLN A 116 0.82 43.09 9.33
N ASP A 117 0.46 42.48 8.19
CA ASP A 117 0.41 43.17 6.90
C ASP A 117 -0.80 44.12 6.79
N TYR A 118 -1.84 43.93 7.62
CA TYR A 118 -3.11 44.66 7.57
C TYR A 118 -3.40 45.46 8.84
N GLU A 119 -3.07 44.92 10.00
CA GLU A 119 -3.40 45.50 11.30
C GLU A 119 -2.18 46.09 12.00
N GLY A 120 -2.32 47.33 12.48
CA GLY A 120 -1.26 48.01 13.24
C GLY A 120 -1.31 47.78 14.74
N SER A 121 -2.41 47.23 15.26
CA SER A 121 -2.67 46.97 16.68
C SER A 121 -3.78 45.93 16.83
N ASN A 122 -3.83 45.24 17.97
CA ASN A 122 -4.95 44.39 18.37
C ASN A 122 -6.10 45.19 19.03
N TRP A 123 -5.99 46.53 19.07
CA TRP A 123 -7.03 47.43 19.56
C TRP A 123 -7.48 48.38 18.45
N ALA A 124 -8.79 48.39 18.20
CA ALA A 124 -9.43 49.35 17.30
C ALA A 124 -10.39 50.26 18.07
N ARG A 125 -10.49 51.54 17.66
CA ARG A 125 -11.37 52.51 18.30
C ARG A 125 -12.75 52.50 17.66
N ASP A 126 -13.78 52.23 18.45
CA ASP A 126 -15.17 52.35 18.02
C ASP A 126 -15.70 53.75 18.33
N SER A 127 -16.21 54.43 17.30
CA SER A 127 -16.67 55.82 17.40
C SER A 127 -18.04 55.99 18.08
N VAL A 128 -18.85 54.93 18.16
CA VAL A 128 -20.18 54.97 18.80
C VAL A 128 -20.05 54.73 20.30
N ALA A 129 -19.21 53.76 20.64
CA ALA A 129 -18.86 53.37 22.00
C ALA A 129 -17.89 54.34 22.69
N ASP A 130 -17.21 55.19 21.91
CA ASP A 130 -16.07 56.03 22.31
C ASP A 130 -15.03 55.29 23.16
N ALA A 131 -14.73 54.05 22.76
CA ALA A 131 -13.82 53.14 23.47
C ALA A 131 -13.06 52.26 22.47
N TRP A 132 -11.99 51.64 22.94
CA TRP A 132 -11.24 50.64 22.20
C TRP A 132 -11.86 49.26 22.42
N PHE A 133 -11.91 48.44 21.39
CA PHE A 133 -12.28 47.02 21.48
C PHE A 133 -11.14 46.15 20.98
N TRP A 134 -11.04 44.96 21.55
CA TRP A 134 -10.01 43.98 21.21
C TRP A 134 -10.38 43.18 19.96
N HIS A 135 -9.38 42.86 19.16
CA HIS A 135 -9.46 41.92 18.05
C HIS A 135 -8.11 41.25 17.83
N ARG A 136 -8.09 39.92 17.68
CA ARG A 136 -6.85 39.17 17.34
C ARG A 136 -6.58 39.10 15.85
N PHE A 137 -7.65 39.20 15.07
CA PHE A 137 -7.65 39.15 13.61
C PHE A 137 -7.91 40.56 13.07
N TYR A 138 -8.79 40.73 12.09
CA TYR A 138 -9.11 42.05 11.53
C TYR A 138 -9.94 42.90 12.50
N ALA A 139 -9.88 44.22 12.35
CA ALA A 139 -10.67 45.16 13.16
C ALA A 139 -12.19 44.96 13.03
N HIS A 140 -12.67 44.35 11.94
CA HIS A 140 -14.09 43.98 11.77
C HIS A 140 -14.46 42.62 12.39
N GLN A 141 -13.54 41.99 13.12
CA GLN A 141 -13.71 40.75 13.87
C GLN A 141 -13.49 40.98 15.38
N PRO A 142 -14.37 41.74 16.06
CA PRO A 142 -14.26 41.96 17.50
C PRO A 142 -14.34 40.65 18.30
N ASP A 143 -13.42 40.50 19.24
CA ASP A 143 -13.27 39.31 20.09
C ASP A 143 -14.36 39.25 21.17
N LEU A 144 -14.90 38.04 21.36
CA LEU A 144 -15.89 37.74 22.39
C LEU A 144 -15.23 37.64 23.77
N ASN A 145 -15.87 38.21 24.77
CA ASN A 145 -15.36 38.19 26.14
C ASN A 145 -15.75 36.89 26.86
N TYR A 146 -14.86 35.89 26.86
CA TYR A 146 -15.12 34.60 27.52
C TYR A 146 -15.13 34.65 29.06
N GLU A 147 -14.66 35.72 29.70
CA GLU A 147 -14.83 35.89 31.14
C GLU A 147 -16.32 36.09 31.51
N ASN A 148 -17.11 36.62 30.58
CA ASN A 148 -18.55 36.81 30.74
C ASN A 148 -19.29 35.46 30.60
N PRO A 149 -19.95 34.94 31.66
CA PRO A 149 -20.67 33.68 31.58
C PRO A 149 -21.80 33.66 30.54
N ALA A 150 -22.38 34.82 30.21
CA ALA A 150 -23.42 34.91 29.19
C ALA A 150 -22.88 34.66 27.77
N VAL A 151 -21.63 35.01 27.50
CA VAL A 151 -20.95 34.72 26.24
C VAL A 151 -20.72 33.22 26.11
N ARG A 152 -20.20 32.58 27.16
CA ARG A 152 -19.99 31.12 27.17
C ARG A 152 -21.29 30.36 26.91
N GLU A 153 -22.37 30.71 27.62
CA GLU A 153 -23.65 30.03 27.43
C GLU A 153 -24.20 30.26 26.01
N ALA A 154 -24.14 31.49 25.48
CA ALA A 154 -24.59 31.78 24.13
C ALA A 154 -23.83 30.97 23.07
N MET A 155 -22.50 30.83 23.20
CA MET A 155 -21.69 30.02 22.29
C MET A 155 -21.96 28.52 22.46
N PHE A 156 -22.22 28.05 23.67
CA PHE A 156 -22.59 26.65 23.91
C PHE A 156 -23.98 26.31 23.36
N GLU A 157 -24.93 27.26 23.38
CA GLU A 157 -26.23 27.12 22.70
C GLU A 157 -26.08 27.05 21.17
N VAL A 158 -25.13 27.81 20.59
CA VAL A 158 -24.78 27.70 19.16
C VAL A 158 -24.24 26.30 18.84
N VAL A 159 -23.36 25.76 19.68
CA VAL A 159 -22.87 24.38 19.54
C VAL A 159 -24.03 23.39 19.57
N ASP A 160 -24.91 23.52 20.56
CA ASP A 160 -26.07 22.65 20.71
C ASP A 160 -26.96 22.69 19.46
N HIS A 161 -27.22 23.88 18.91
CA HIS A 161 -28.06 24.05 17.73
C HIS A 161 -27.62 23.18 16.55
N TRP A 162 -26.32 23.15 16.24
CA TRP A 162 -25.79 22.38 15.11
C TRP A 162 -25.66 20.88 15.40
N LEU A 163 -25.25 20.51 16.63
CA LEU A 163 -25.15 19.11 17.02
C LEU A 163 -26.53 18.43 17.14
N GLU A 164 -27.55 19.16 17.62
CA GLU A 164 -28.96 18.71 17.64
C GLU A 164 -29.51 18.51 16.23
N MET A 165 -29.05 19.31 15.25
CA MET A 165 -29.42 19.15 13.85
C MET A 165 -28.85 17.88 13.22
N GLY A 166 -27.75 17.34 13.78
CA GLY A 166 -27.14 16.08 13.35
C GLY A 166 -25.69 16.19 12.90
N VAL A 167 -25.07 17.38 12.95
CA VAL A 167 -23.65 17.58 12.61
C VAL A 167 -22.77 16.65 13.44
N ASP A 168 -21.76 16.04 12.81
CA ASP A 168 -20.94 14.99 13.44
C ASP A 168 -19.74 15.53 14.21
N GLY A 169 -19.31 16.74 13.90
CA GLY A 169 -18.24 17.38 14.63
C GLY A 169 -18.07 18.86 14.29
N LEU A 170 -17.22 19.51 15.07
CA LEU A 170 -16.95 20.95 14.98
C LEU A 170 -15.44 21.15 14.93
N ARG A 171 -14.96 21.90 13.93
CA ARG A 171 -13.60 22.43 13.94
C ARG A 171 -13.65 23.77 14.69
N LEU A 172 -12.95 23.82 15.82
CA LEU A 172 -12.86 24.99 16.69
C LEU A 172 -11.76 25.89 16.17
N ASP A 173 -12.18 26.94 15.47
CA ASP A 173 -11.29 27.94 14.88
C ASP A 173 -10.76 28.89 15.95
N ALA A 174 -9.50 29.33 15.78
CA ALA A 174 -8.87 30.35 16.63
C ALA A 174 -8.86 30.01 18.13
N VAL A 175 -8.88 28.71 18.48
CA VAL A 175 -9.07 28.26 19.86
C VAL A 175 -8.01 28.73 20.86
N PRO A 176 -6.74 28.99 20.49
CA PRO A 176 -5.76 29.50 21.45
C PRO A 176 -6.03 30.87 22.03
N TYR A 177 -6.96 31.61 21.45
CA TYR A 177 -7.09 33.05 21.67
C TYR A 177 -8.30 33.46 22.52
N LEU A 178 -9.10 32.50 23.02
CA LEU A 178 -10.39 32.79 23.68
C LEU A 178 -10.30 33.67 24.93
N ALA A 179 -9.12 33.78 25.56
CA ALA A 179 -8.96 34.54 26.80
C ALA A 179 -7.67 35.36 26.76
N GLU A 180 -7.75 36.58 27.28
CA GLU A 180 -6.65 37.53 27.35
C GLU A 180 -6.16 37.75 28.79
N GLY A 181 -4.86 37.97 28.96
CA GLY A 181 -4.25 38.13 30.27
C GLY A 181 -3.11 39.13 30.27
N GLU A 182 -3.12 40.06 31.23
CA GLU A 182 -2.04 41.05 31.38
C GLU A 182 -0.71 40.38 31.71
N GLY A 183 0.36 40.84 31.05
CA GLY A 183 1.70 40.26 31.17
C GLY A 183 1.86 38.87 30.57
N THR A 184 0.93 38.44 29.72
CA THR A 184 0.98 37.16 28.99
C THR A 184 0.87 37.39 27.49
N SER A 185 1.23 36.38 26.68
CA SER A 185 1.01 36.40 25.23
C SER A 185 -0.47 36.43 24.83
N SER A 186 -1.40 36.21 25.78
CA SER A 186 -2.83 35.99 25.51
C SER A 186 -3.06 34.83 24.53
N GLU A 187 -2.23 33.78 24.61
CA GLU A 187 -2.36 32.54 23.85
C GLU A 187 -2.26 31.36 24.81
N ASN A 188 -3.02 30.28 24.59
CA ASN A 188 -2.95 29.03 25.36
C ASN A 188 -3.16 29.21 26.88
N LEU A 189 -3.92 30.22 27.30
CA LEU A 189 -4.11 30.49 28.72
C LEU A 189 -4.85 29.31 29.40
N PRO A 190 -4.54 28.98 30.67
CA PRO A 190 -5.23 27.89 31.38
C PRO A 190 -6.76 28.04 31.41
N TYR A 191 -7.25 29.29 31.37
CA TYR A 191 -8.68 29.57 31.31
C TYR A 191 -9.32 29.15 29.99
N THR A 192 -8.64 29.34 28.85
CA THR A 192 -9.05 28.85 27.54
C THR A 192 -9.28 27.33 27.60
N HIS A 193 -8.30 26.58 28.11
CA HIS A 193 -8.44 25.14 28.30
C HIS A 193 -9.61 24.76 29.23
N GLN A 194 -9.84 25.52 30.30
CA GLN A 194 -10.99 25.30 31.18
C GLN A 194 -12.33 25.43 30.42
N VAL A 195 -12.49 26.47 29.59
CA VAL A 195 -13.69 26.67 28.78
C VAL A 195 -13.90 25.49 27.81
N LEU A 196 -12.84 24.98 27.20
CA LEU A 196 -12.93 23.82 26.31
C LEU A 196 -13.32 22.54 27.04
N LYS A 197 -12.83 22.31 28.26
CA LYS A 197 -13.28 21.19 29.11
C LYS A 197 -14.75 21.29 29.47
N GLU A 198 -15.23 22.50 29.74
CA GLU A 198 -16.66 22.75 30.02
C GLU A 198 -17.51 22.44 28.78
N LEU A 199 -17.08 22.91 27.60
CA LEU A 199 -17.71 22.61 26.32
C LEU A 199 -17.74 21.10 26.04
N ARG A 200 -16.58 20.44 26.15
CA ARG A 200 -16.44 19.00 25.91
C ARG A 200 -17.35 18.19 26.83
N ARG A 201 -17.41 18.54 28.12
CA ARG A 201 -18.29 17.86 29.10
C ARG A 201 -19.77 18.03 28.74
N ARG A 202 -20.19 19.20 28.25
CA ARG A 202 -21.56 19.44 27.78
C ARG A 202 -21.89 18.57 26.56
N ILE A 203 -20.97 18.46 25.61
CA ILE A 203 -21.14 17.63 24.41
C ILE A 203 -21.21 16.15 24.78
N ASP A 204 -20.24 15.62 25.53
CA ASP A 204 -20.21 14.20 25.91
C ASP A 204 -21.46 13.77 26.70
N ALA A 205 -22.07 14.69 27.46
CA ALA A 205 -23.30 14.42 28.21
C ALA A 205 -24.57 14.36 27.35
N ARG A 206 -24.58 15.01 26.17
CA ARG A 206 -25.79 15.19 25.34
C ARG A 206 -25.72 14.49 23.99
N TYR A 207 -24.54 14.45 23.37
CA TYR A 207 -24.33 14.02 21.99
C TYR A 207 -23.19 12.99 21.94
N PRO A 208 -23.48 11.69 22.06
CA PRO A 208 -22.46 10.66 21.90
C PRO A 208 -21.93 10.63 20.46
N ASP A 209 -20.68 10.18 20.28
CA ASP A 209 -20.03 10.02 18.97
C ASP A 209 -19.94 11.31 18.14
N ARG A 210 -19.74 12.45 18.82
CA ARG A 210 -19.38 13.74 18.21
C ARG A 210 -17.92 14.09 18.44
N MET A 211 -17.37 14.90 17.55
CA MET A 211 -15.93 15.20 17.52
C MET A 211 -15.66 16.71 17.55
N LEU A 212 -14.70 17.13 18.39
CA LEU A 212 -14.11 18.48 18.37
C LEU A 212 -12.69 18.42 17.79
N LEU A 213 -12.42 19.27 16.80
CA LEU A 213 -11.13 19.42 16.15
C LEU A 213 -10.56 20.81 16.44
N ALA A 214 -9.48 20.89 17.22
CA ALA A 214 -8.82 22.13 17.55
C ALA A 214 -7.91 22.62 16.40
N GLU A 215 -8.11 23.87 16.00
CA GLU A 215 -7.11 24.63 15.27
C GLU A 215 -6.16 25.34 16.25
N ALA A 216 -5.10 24.65 16.66
CA ALA A 216 -4.05 25.22 17.49
C ALA A 216 -2.71 25.22 16.73
N ASN A 217 -2.45 26.29 15.97
CA ASN A 217 -1.16 26.50 15.31
C ASN A 217 -0.08 26.94 16.31
N GLN A 218 0.40 25.99 17.10
CA GLN A 218 1.33 26.20 18.21
C GLN A 218 2.50 25.19 18.15
N TRP A 219 3.50 25.34 19.02
CA TRP A 219 4.56 24.33 19.18
C TRP A 219 3.99 22.98 19.64
N PRO A 220 4.68 21.84 19.43
CA PRO A 220 4.13 20.51 19.68
C PRO A 220 3.55 20.31 21.09
N GLU A 221 4.22 20.81 22.13
CA GLU A 221 3.77 20.69 23.52
C GLU A 221 2.45 21.44 23.77
N ASP A 222 2.36 22.67 23.29
CA ASP A 222 1.18 23.52 23.42
C ASP A 222 0.02 22.99 22.57
N ALA A 223 0.28 22.54 21.33
CA ALA A 223 -0.74 21.93 20.48
C ALA A 223 -1.29 20.64 21.09
N ALA A 224 -0.45 19.83 21.74
CA ALA A 224 -0.87 18.62 22.42
C ALA A 224 -1.68 18.92 23.70
N ALA A 225 -1.50 20.08 24.33
CA ALA A 225 -2.26 20.47 25.52
C ALA A 225 -3.78 20.56 25.25
N TYR A 226 -4.20 20.83 24.01
CA TYR A 226 -5.62 20.89 23.61
C TYR A 226 -6.34 19.54 23.61
N PHE A 227 -5.61 18.43 23.79
CA PHE A 227 -6.24 17.13 24.09
C PHE A 227 -6.65 17.01 25.57
N GLY A 228 -6.09 17.84 26.46
CA GLY A 228 -6.25 17.71 27.90
C GLY A 228 -5.80 16.34 28.38
N ALA A 229 -6.58 15.73 29.28
CA ALA A 229 -6.43 14.32 29.67
C ALA A 229 -7.36 13.40 28.86
N GLY A 230 -7.73 13.81 27.64
CA GLY A 230 -8.80 13.22 26.83
C GLY A 230 -10.16 13.89 27.04
N ASP A 231 -10.19 14.98 27.81
CA ASP A 231 -11.36 15.73 28.27
C ASP A 231 -11.51 17.12 27.65
N GLU A 232 -10.72 17.45 26.62
CA GLU A 232 -10.84 18.67 25.80
C GLU A 232 -11.22 18.30 24.36
N CYS A 233 -10.35 18.50 23.37
CA CYS A 233 -10.64 18.17 21.98
C CYS A 233 -10.25 16.71 21.67
N GLN A 234 -11.07 16.02 20.88
CA GLN A 234 -10.75 14.68 20.39
C GLN A 234 -9.66 14.73 19.32
N MET A 235 -9.62 15.81 18.54
CA MET A 235 -8.64 16.00 17.48
C MET A 235 -7.98 17.37 17.57
N ALA A 236 -6.74 17.46 17.10
CA ALA A 236 -6.03 18.72 16.87
C ALA A 236 -5.22 18.61 15.58
N PHE A 237 -5.03 19.71 14.86
CA PHE A 237 -4.16 19.72 13.69
C PHE A 237 -2.70 19.60 14.07
N HIS A 238 -1.97 18.74 13.36
CA HIS A 238 -0.52 18.59 13.57
C HIS A 238 0.27 19.65 12.78
N PHE A 239 0.02 20.93 13.09
CA PHE A 239 0.72 22.08 12.50
C PHE A 239 2.25 21.96 12.57
N PRO A 240 2.87 21.49 13.67
CA PRO A 240 4.33 21.39 13.73
C PRO A 240 4.97 20.50 12.66
N LEU A 241 4.30 19.40 12.30
CA LEU A 241 4.82 18.40 11.36
C LEU A 241 4.76 18.89 9.90
N MET A 242 3.70 19.62 9.54
CA MET A 242 3.43 20.01 8.15
C MET A 242 4.63 20.75 7.51
N PRO A 243 5.20 21.84 8.08
CA PRO A 243 6.34 22.53 7.48
C PRO A 243 7.59 21.64 7.39
N ARG A 244 7.79 20.74 8.36
CA ARG A 244 8.96 19.85 8.42
C ARG A 244 8.94 18.80 7.32
N LEU A 245 7.77 18.37 6.84
CA LEU A 245 7.68 17.52 5.65
C LEU A 245 8.22 18.22 4.40
N PHE A 246 7.84 19.49 4.19
CA PHE A 246 8.36 20.28 3.06
C PHE A 246 9.86 20.57 3.20
N MET A 247 10.31 20.88 4.41
CA MET A 247 11.74 21.06 4.69
C MET A 247 12.53 19.79 4.40
N ALA A 248 12.07 18.63 4.90
CA ALA A 248 12.73 17.34 4.71
C ALA A 248 12.85 16.97 3.23
N LEU A 249 11.80 17.22 2.45
CA LEU A 249 11.85 17.05 1.00
C LEU A 249 12.86 18.00 0.33
N ARG A 250 12.96 19.25 0.82
CA ARG A 250 13.84 20.28 0.24
C ARG A 250 15.31 20.05 0.57
N THR A 251 15.61 19.71 1.83
CA THR A 251 16.95 19.40 2.33
C THR A 251 17.40 18.00 1.91
N GLU A 252 16.47 17.16 1.47
CA GLU A 252 16.67 15.73 1.20
C GLU A 252 17.16 14.99 2.45
N ASP A 253 16.67 15.39 3.62
CA ASP A 253 17.07 14.87 4.93
C ASP A 253 15.82 14.63 5.78
N ARG A 254 15.74 13.45 6.41
CA ARG A 254 14.64 13.07 7.30
C ARG A 254 14.67 13.75 8.67
N LEU A 255 15.80 14.34 9.06
CA LEU A 255 16.02 14.89 10.41
C LEU A 255 14.92 15.86 10.86
N PRO A 256 14.42 16.81 10.04
CA PRO A 256 13.35 17.71 10.46
C PRO A 256 12.08 16.97 10.89
N VAL A 257 11.75 15.85 10.23
CA VAL A 257 10.59 15.02 10.58
C VAL A 257 10.86 14.24 11.87
N LEU A 258 12.04 13.64 12.01
CA LEU A 258 12.38 12.88 13.22
C LEU A 258 12.41 13.77 14.47
N ASP A 259 13.03 14.95 14.36
CA ASP A 259 13.19 15.89 15.47
C ASP A 259 11.83 16.40 15.97
N ILE A 260 10.95 16.85 15.06
CA ILE A 260 9.63 17.35 15.46
C ILE A 260 8.73 16.25 16.02
N MET A 261 8.83 15.03 15.49
CA MET A 261 8.06 13.90 16.00
C MET A 261 8.57 13.43 17.38
N ALA A 262 9.89 13.54 17.64
CA ALA A 262 10.46 13.24 18.96
C ALA A 262 10.07 14.29 20.01
N GLN A 263 9.87 15.55 19.60
CA GLN A 263 9.38 16.62 20.47
C GLN A 263 7.85 16.59 20.66
N THR A 264 7.12 15.83 19.84
CA THR A 264 5.65 15.75 19.93
C THR A 264 5.27 14.81 21.08
N PRO A 265 4.58 15.30 22.12
CA PRO A 265 4.20 14.45 23.26
C PRO A 265 3.23 13.34 22.88
N ALA A 266 3.22 12.28 23.68
CA ALA A 266 2.18 11.26 23.59
C ALA A 266 0.81 11.87 23.93
N ILE A 267 -0.21 11.49 23.16
CA ILE A 267 -1.58 11.97 23.31
C ILE A 267 -2.46 10.92 24.01
N PRO A 268 -3.59 11.29 24.63
CA PRO A 268 -4.54 10.35 25.18
C PRO A 268 -5.06 9.33 24.13
N GLU A 269 -5.35 8.09 24.54
CA GLU A 269 -5.77 7.01 23.63
C GLU A 269 -7.06 7.31 22.84
N SER A 270 -7.96 8.11 23.42
CA SER A 270 -9.20 8.54 22.78
C SER A 270 -9.03 9.72 21.80
N CYS A 271 -7.83 10.28 21.70
CA CYS A 271 -7.52 11.45 20.90
C CYS A 271 -6.75 11.09 19.62
N GLN A 272 -6.70 12.02 18.65
CA GLN A 272 -6.07 11.77 17.37
C GLN A 272 -5.55 13.05 16.70
N TRP A 273 -4.37 12.99 16.08
CA TRP A 273 -3.87 14.08 15.24
C TRP A 273 -4.61 14.16 13.89
N ALA A 274 -4.92 15.36 13.43
CA ALA A 274 -5.33 15.64 12.05
C ALA A 274 -4.09 16.07 11.24
N LEU A 275 -3.75 15.27 10.23
CA LEU A 275 -2.58 15.51 9.37
C LEU A 275 -3.04 16.21 8.09
N PHE A 276 -2.28 17.17 7.60
CA PHE A 276 -2.58 17.87 6.35
C PHE A 276 -1.30 18.35 5.69
N LEU A 277 -1.35 18.57 4.37
CA LEU A 277 -0.24 19.18 3.62
C LEU A 277 -0.50 20.65 3.35
N ARG A 278 -1.74 20.99 3.00
CA ARG A 278 -2.23 22.35 2.73
C ARG A 278 -3.69 22.48 3.18
N ASN A 279 -4.15 23.71 3.25
CA ASN A 279 -5.49 24.10 3.67
C ASN A 279 -5.91 25.36 2.90
N HIS A 280 -7.00 26.00 3.33
CA HIS A 280 -7.56 27.21 2.73
C HIS A 280 -6.76 28.49 3.07
N ASP A 281 -5.79 28.41 3.98
CA ASP A 281 -4.88 29.49 4.33
C ASP A 281 -3.52 29.33 3.64
N GLU A 282 -2.59 30.22 3.95
CA GLU A 282 -1.20 30.07 3.58
C GLU A 282 -0.53 28.88 4.28
N LEU A 283 0.60 28.44 3.74
CA LEU A 283 1.51 27.56 4.47
C LEU A 283 2.14 28.41 5.58
N THR A 284 1.56 28.33 6.77
CA THR A 284 2.01 29.06 7.95
C THR A 284 3.43 28.66 8.36
N LEU A 285 4.27 29.67 8.60
CA LEU A 285 5.64 29.55 9.11
C LEU A 285 5.77 30.36 10.41
N GLU A 286 4.70 30.45 11.19
CA GLU A 286 4.73 31.09 12.50
C GLU A 286 5.54 30.24 13.49
N MET A 287 5.21 28.95 13.60
CA MET A 287 5.80 28.00 14.55
C MET A 287 7.03 27.27 13.97
N VAL A 288 7.92 28.06 13.36
CA VAL A 288 9.25 27.65 12.93
C VAL A 288 10.28 28.67 13.39
N THR A 289 11.54 28.27 13.48
CA THR A 289 12.63 29.21 13.77
C THR A 289 12.81 30.20 12.61
N GLU A 290 13.44 31.34 12.88
CA GLU A 290 13.69 32.36 11.86
C GLU A 290 14.55 31.83 10.70
N GLU A 291 15.55 30.98 10.99
CA GLU A 291 16.40 30.37 9.97
C GLU A 291 15.62 29.42 9.06
N GLU A 292 14.76 28.57 9.65
CA GLU A 292 13.88 27.66 8.90
C GLU A 292 12.90 28.45 8.02
N ARG A 293 12.31 29.53 8.55
CA ARG A 293 11.40 30.41 7.81
C ARG A 293 12.08 31.01 6.59
N LEU A 294 13.28 31.56 6.74
CA LEU A 294 14.05 32.14 5.64
C LEU A 294 14.44 31.08 4.60
N ALA A 295 14.76 29.85 5.03
CA ALA A 295 15.04 28.73 4.13
C ALA A 295 13.79 28.34 3.32
N MET A 296 12.63 28.27 3.96
CA MET A 296 11.34 27.99 3.32
C MET A 296 10.97 29.07 2.30
N TYR A 297 11.13 30.36 2.63
CA TYR A 297 10.88 31.44 1.67
C TYR A 297 11.78 31.36 0.44
N ARG A 298 13.08 31.07 0.62
CA ARG A 298 14.00 30.92 -0.52
C ARG A 298 13.67 29.73 -1.41
N ALA A 299 13.15 28.66 -0.83
CA ALA A 299 12.86 27.42 -1.54
C ALA A 299 11.50 27.44 -2.26
N PHE A 300 10.47 27.96 -1.60
CA PHE A 300 9.07 27.79 -1.99
C PHE A 300 8.35 29.10 -2.31
N ALA A 301 8.92 30.26 -1.97
CA ALA A 301 8.33 31.57 -2.19
C ALA A 301 9.37 32.58 -2.76
N PRO A 302 9.98 32.30 -3.94
CA PRO A 302 10.99 33.19 -4.51
C PRO A 302 10.39 34.55 -4.90
N ALA A 303 9.14 34.59 -5.34
CA ALA A 303 8.38 35.82 -5.57
C ALA A 303 7.91 36.42 -4.25
N ALA A 304 8.16 37.71 -4.01
CA ALA A 304 7.76 38.37 -2.77
C ALA A 304 6.23 38.38 -2.61
N GLU A 305 5.51 38.45 -3.72
CA GLU A 305 4.05 38.43 -3.81
C GLU A 305 3.45 37.10 -3.38
N SER A 306 4.22 36.01 -3.34
CA SER A 306 3.74 34.70 -2.86
C SER A 306 3.79 34.56 -1.33
N ARG A 307 4.30 35.57 -0.63
CA ARG A 307 4.38 35.64 0.84
C ARG A 307 3.24 36.49 1.37
N ILE A 308 2.69 36.09 2.50
CA ILE A 308 1.66 36.84 3.22
C ILE A 308 1.79 36.53 4.71
N ASN A 309 1.66 37.55 5.56
CA ASN A 309 1.91 37.46 6.99
C ASN A 309 3.26 36.76 7.25
N LEU A 310 3.24 35.66 7.99
CA LEU A 310 4.38 34.78 8.23
C LEU A 310 4.21 33.43 7.50
N GLY A 311 3.83 33.43 6.23
CA GLY A 311 3.62 32.20 5.46
C GLY A 311 3.68 32.33 3.93
N ILE A 312 3.30 31.25 3.24
CA ILE A 312 3.39 31.11 1.77
C ILE A 312 2.03 30.73 1.18
N ARG A 313 1.44 31.60 0.36
CA ARG A 313 0.08 31.44 -0.19
C ARG A 313 0.02 30.66 -1.51
N HIS A 314 0.69 29.51 -1.55
CA HIS A 314 0.64 28.59 -2.68
C HIS A 314 -0.16 27.31 -2.35
N ARG A 315 -0.72 26.68 -3.40
CA ARG A 315 -1.27 25.32 -3.35
C ARG A 315 -0.19 24.25 -3.37
N LEU A 316 -0.57 23.00 -3.11
CA LEU A 316 0.37 21.88 -3.03
C LEU A 316 1.14 21.64 -4.33
N ALA A 317 0.46 21.58 -5.48
CA ALA A 317 1.11 21.29 -6.75
C ALA A 317 2.14 22.39 -7.15
N PRO A 318 1.81 23.69 -7.08
CA PRO A 318 2.78 24.77 -7.27
C PRO A 318 3.97 24.71 -6.30
N LEU A 319 3.75 24.47 -5.00
CA LEU A 319 4.83 24.32 -4.01
C LEU A 319 5.82 23.21 -4.37
N LEU A 320 5.32 22.11 -4.96
CA LEU A 320 6.14 20.97 -5.35
C LEU A 320 6.70 21.08 -6.77
N GLY A 321 6.49 22.21 -7.45
CA GLY A 321 6.91 22.47 -8.82
C GLY A 321 6.24 21.53 -9.83
N ASN A 322 4.96 21.22 -9.60
CA ASN A 322 4.14 20.27 -10.36
C ASN A 322 4.76 18.88 -10.56
N SER A 323 5.71 18.51 -9.70
CA SER A 323 6.39 17.22 -9.81
C SER A 323 5.48 16.12 -9.27
N ARG A 324 4.93 15.32 -10.18
CA ARG A 324 4.03 14.21 -9.83
C ARG A 324 4.61 13.29 -8.75
N ARG A 325 5.89 12.92 -8.85
CA ARG A 325 6.54 12.03 -7.86
C ARG A 325 6.61 12.67 -6.47
N ARG A 326 6.82 13.98 -6.38
CA ARG A 326 6.80 14.69 -5.08
C ARG A 326 5.40 14.75 -4.50
N ILE A 327 4.39 15.02 -5.32
CA ILE A 327 2.98 15.03 -4.90
C ILE A 327 2.59 13.64 -4.37
N GLU A 328 2.95 12.58 -5.08
CA GLU A 328 2.69 11.19 -4.67
C GLU A 328 3.39 10.84 -3.35
N LEU A 329 4.68 11.16 -3.23
CA LEU A 329 5.47 10.95 -2.01
C LEU A 329 4.88 11.69 -0.80
N MET A 330 4.56 12.97 -0.95
CA MET A 330 4.01 13.78 0.15
C MET A 330 2.63 13.28 0.58
N ASN A 331 1.77 12.89 -0.36
CA ASN A 331 0.48 12.28 -0.05
C ASN A 331 0.62 10.89 0.57
N ALA A 332 1.63 10.11 0.16
CA ALA A 332 1.94 8.84 0.80
C ALA A 332 2.38 9.04 2.26
N LEU A 333 3.27 9.99 2.54
CA LEU A 333 3.65 10.33 3.91
C LEU A 333 2.47 10.84 4.73
N LEU A 334 1.64 11.72 4.16
CA LEU A 334 0.38 12.17 4.77
C LEU A 334 -0.53 11.00 5.17
N CYS A 335 -0.63 9.99 4.30
CA CYS A 335 -1.50 8.83 4.52
C CYS A 335 -0.90 7.77 5.45
N SER A 336 0.42 7.79 5.68
CA SER A 336 1.12 6.73 6.42
C SER A 336 1.66 7.15 7.80
N LEU A 337 1.76 8.44 8.09
CA LEU A 337 2.07 8.96 9.43
C LEU A 337 0.88 8.83 10.40
N PRO A 338 1.10 8.84 11.74
CA PRO A 338 0.05 8.60 12.72
C PRO A 338 -0.93 9.78 12.78
N GLY A 339 -2.18 9.51 12.41
CA GLY A 339 -3.25 10.49 12.44
C GLY A 339 -4.32 10.24 11.38
N THR A 340 -5.22 11.19 11.25
CA THR A 340 -6.27 11.21 10.22
C THR A 340 -5.90 12.25 9.15
N PRO A 341 -5.67 11.84 7.89
CA PRO A 341 -5.30 12.76 6.82
C PRO A 341 -6.49 13.61 6.39
N VAL A 342 -6.24 14.90 6.19
CA VAL A 342 -7.16 15.89 5.64
C VAL A 342 -6.63 16.33 4.29
N LEU A 343 -7.46 16.16 3.26
CA LEU A 343 -7.17 16.59 1.89
C LEU A 343 -7.88 17.90 1.60
N TYR A 344 -7.16 18.86 1.03
CA TYR A 344 -7.74 20.10 0.57
C TYR A 344 -8.30 19.94 -0.85
N TYR A 345 -9.53 20.42 -1.10
CA TYR A 345 -10.24 20.15 -2.35
C TYR A 345 -9.43 20.61 -3.56
N GLY A 346 -9.33 19.77 -4.58
CA GLY A 346 -8.58 20.05 -5.80
C GLY A 346 -7.11 19.61 -5.77
N ASP A 347 -6.52 19.36 -4.60
CA ASP A 347 -5.15 18.83 -4.52
C ASP A 347 -5.07 17.39 -5.06
N GLU A 348 -6.18 16.63 -5.05
CA GLU A 348 -6.29 15.30 -5.63
C GLU A 348 -6.20 15.28 -7.16
N ILE A 349 -6.46 16.41 -7.81
CA ILE A 349 -6.26 16.60 -9.25
C ILE A 349 -5.02 17.46 -9.54
N GLY A 350 -4.37 18.03 -8.53
CA GLY A 350 -3.20 18.89 -8.69
C GLY A 350 -3.55 20.30 -9.15
N MET A 351 -4.63 20.89 -8.61
CA MET A 351 -4.97 22.29 -8.87
C MET A 351 -3.83 23.24 -8.50
N GLY A 352 -3.67 24.27 -9.33
CA GLY A 352 -2.79 25.40 -9.05
C GLY A 352 -3.47 26.50 -8.24
N ASP A 353 -2.76 27.61 -8.09
CA ASP A 353 -3.22 28.80 -7.39
C ASP A 353 -3.21 30.04 -8.31
N ASN A 354 -3.73 31.13 -7.78
CA ASN A 354 -3.60 32.46 -8.37
C ASN A 354 -3.14 33.46 -7.31
N ILE A 355 -1.82 33.56 -7.10
CA ILE A 355 -1.21 34.44 -6.08
C ILE A 355 -1.50 35.94 -6.26
N TYR A 356 -2.06 36.36 -7.40
CA TYR A 356 -2.42 37.75 -7.66
C TYR A 356 -3.79 38.12 -7.10
N LEU A 357 -4.56 37.14 -6.62
CA LEU A 357 -5.76 37.41 -5.85
C LEU A 357 -5.38 37.97 -4.47
N GLY A 358 -6.24 38.83 -3.94
CA GLY A 358 -6.02 39.47 -2.64
C GLY A 358 -5.98 38.43 -1.53
N ASP A 359 -5.24 38.75 -0.46
CA ASP A 359 -5.14 37.90 0.73
C ASP A 359 -4.83 36.41 0.41
N ARG A 360 -5.70 35.48 0.81
CA ARG A 360 -5.55 34.02 0.66
C ARG A 360 -6.43 33.44 -0.45
N ASP A 361 -7.19 34.27 -1.18
CA ASP A 361 -8.11 33.83 -2.24
C ASP A 361 -7.44 33.04 -3.36
N GLY A 362 -6.12 33.22 -3.54
CA GLY A 362 -5.33 32.53 -4.54
C GLY A 362 -5.43 31.00 -4.47
N VAL A 363 -5.65 30.42 -3.29
CA VAL A 363 -5.80 28.97 -3.10
C VAL A 363 -7.27 28.52 -3.03
N ARG A 364 -8.23 29.45 -3.10
CA ARG A 364 -9.68 29.23 -2.91
C ARG A 364 -10.48 29.31 -4.22
N THR A 365 -9.79 29.24 -5.36
CA THR A 365 -10.39 29.31 -6.70
C THR A 365 -11.37 28.15 -6.96
N PRO A 366 -12.38 28.34 -7.84
CA PRO A 366 -13.39 27.32 -8.08
C PRO A 366 -12.83 25.95 -8.51
N MET A 367 -13.42 24.87 -8.01
CA MET A 367 -13.04 23.49 -8.37
C MET A 367 -13.14 23.24 -9.88
N GLN A 368 -12.14 22.55 -10.45
CA GLN A 368 -12.02 22.33 -11.91
C GLN A 368 -12.63 20.97 -12.32
N TRP A 369 -13.91 20.95 -12.67
CA TRP A 369 -14.66 19.73 -13.02
C TRP A 369 -14.45 19.28 -14.46
N SER A 370 -14.57 20.18 -15.43
CA SER A 370 -14.45 19.87 -16.86
C SER A 370 -13.76 20.98 -17.65
N VAL A 371 -13.54 20.74 -18.95
CA VAL A 371 -13.05 21.75 -19.91
C VAL A 371 -14.12 22.80 -20.26
N ASP A 372 -15.38 22.59 -19.85
CA ASP A 372 -16.48 23.47 -20.17
C ASP A 372 -16.32 24.86 -19.55
N ARG A 373 -17.27 25.72 -19.87
CA ARG A 373 -17.37 27.07 -19.33
C ARG A 373 -17.22 27.06 -17.81
N ASN A 374 -16.39 27.97 -17.31
CA ASN A 374 -16.07 28.11 -15.89
C ASN A 374 -15.60 26.79 -15.25
N ALA A 375 -14.87 25.97 -15.98
CA ALA A 375 -14.39 24.66 -15.55
C ALA A 375 -15.51 23.68 -15.14
N GLY A 376 -16.73 23.85 -15.66
CA GLY A 376 -17.89 23.06 -15.24
C GLY A 376 -18.39 23.36 -13.81
N PHE A 377 -17.88 24.41 -13.16
CA PHE A 377 -18.28 24.83 -11.81
C PHE A 377 -19.63 25.57 -11.81
N SER A 378 -19.90 26.40 -12.83
CA SER A 378 -21.12 27.21 -12.90
C SER A 378 -21.43 27.63 -14.33
N ASP A 379 -22.72 27.75 -14.67
CA ASP A 379 -23.18 28.30 -15.96
C ASP A 379 -23.23 29.85 -16.00
N ALA A 380 -22.93 30.51 -14.89
CA ALA A 380 -22.98 31.96 -14.78
C ALA A 380 -22.00 32.67 -15.75
N PRO A 381 -22.23 33.95 -16.11
CA PRO A 381 -21.17 34.80 -16.67
C PRO A 381 -19.90 34.71 -15.83
N ALA A 382 -18.72 34.53 -16.46
CA ALA A 382 -17.45 34.37 -15.74
C ALA A 382 -17.16 35.55 -14.78
N GLN A 383 -17.60 36.75 -15.16
CA GLN A 383 -17.53 37.97 -14.34
C GLN A 383 -18.41 37.95 -13.07
N ARG A 384 -19.33 36.97 -12.96
CA ARG A 384 -20.22 36.77 -11.81
C ARG A 384 -19.82 35.58 -10.94
N LEU A 385 -18.71 34.92 -11.25
CA LEU A 385 -18.12 33.94 -10.32
C LEU A 385 -17.65 34.67 -9.06
N TYR A 386 -17.74 34.00 -7.90
CA TYR A 386 -17.28 34.56 -6.63
C TYR A 386 -15.77 34.83 -6.66
N LEU A 387 -15.00 33.93 -7.27
CA LEU A 387 -13.58 34.09 -7.60
C LEU A 387 -13.31 33.67 -9.05
N PRO A 388 -12.31 34.28 -9.71
CA PRO A 388 -11.90 33.85 -11.04
C PRO A 388 -11.24 32.46 -10.99
N LEU A 389 -11.24 31.78 -12.14
CA LEU A 389 -10.53 30.52 -12.32
C LEU A 389 -9.01 30.72 -12.31
N VAL A 390 -8.28 29.61 -12.17
CA VAL A 390 -6.83 29.58 -12.39
C VAL A 390 -6.55 29.83 -13.88
N VAL A 391 -5.81 30.91 -14.16
CA VAL A 391 -5.47 31.35 -15.53
C VAL A 391 -4.08 30.92 -15.97
N ASP A 392 -3.24 30.44 -15.04
CA ASP A 392 -1.91 29.93 -15.35
C ASP A 392 -2.00 28.72 -16.29
N TYR A 393 -1.16 28.70 -17.34
CA TYR A 393 -1.23 27.68 -18.39
C TYR A 393 -0.98 26.26 -17.86
N GLU A 394 -0.10 26.09 -16.87
CA GLU A 394 0.26 24.77 -16.33
C GLU A 394 -0.90 24.14 -15.54
N TYR A 395 -1.69 24.97 -14.87
CA TYR A 395 -2.78 24.55 -13.98
C TYR A 395 -4.18 24.87 -14.50
N HIS A 396 -4.27 25.44 -15.71
CA HIS A 396 -5.53 25.83 -16.34
C HIS A 396 -6.49 24.65 -16.41
N HIS A 397 -7.79 24.91 -16.21
CA HIS A 397 -8.81 23.86 -16.22
C HIS A 397 -8.87 23.05 -17.53
N ALA A 398 -8.40 23.61 -18.65
CA ALA A 398 -8.27 22.86 -19.91
C ALA A 398 -7.26 21.69 -19.82
N MET A 399 -6.26 21.79 -18.93
CA MET A 399 -5.25 20.75 -18.69
C MET A 399 -5.58 19.94 -17.43
N VAL A 400 -6.01 20.61 -16.36
CA VAL A 400 -6.24 20.00 -15.05
C VAL A 400 -7.71 20.05 -14.69
N HIS A 401 -8.43 18.94 -14.88
CA HIS A 401 -9.83 18.84 -14.47
C HIS A 401 -10.24 17.40 -14.18
N VAL A 402 -11.31 17.22 -13.41
CA VAL A 402 -11.81 15.90 -12.97
C VAL A 402 -12.14 15.01 -14.16
N GLU A 403 -12.93 15.48 -15.14
CA GLU A 403 -13.41 14.65 -16.26
C GLU A 403 -12.27 13.97 -17.06
N ALA A 404 -11.19 14.69 -17.38
CA ALA A 404 -10.02 14.09 -18.06
C ALA A 404 -9.28 13.10 -17.16
N GLN A 405 -9.16 13.40 -15.86
CA GLN A 405 -8.45 12.51 -14.94
C GLN A 405 -9.22 11.24 -14.61
N GLU A 406 -10.56 11.27 -14.61
CA GLU A 406 -11.39 10.07 -14.45
C GLU A 406 -11.27 9.11 -15.63
N ARG A 407 -11.08 9.64 -16.85
CA ARG A 407 -10.86 8.82 -18.05
C ARG A 407 -9.45 8.22 -18.15
N ASN A 408 -8.51 8.67 -17.32
CA ASN A 408 -7.12 8.22 -17.35
C ASN A 408 -6.75 7.46 -16.07
N ALA A 409 -6.54 6.14 -16.17
CA ALA A 409 -6.18 5.28 -15.04
C ALA A 409 -4.82 5.62 -14.38
N HIS A 410 -3.97 6.39 -15.07
CA HIS A 410 -2.67 6.86 -14.58
C HIS A 410 -2.71 8.33 -14.11
N SER A 411 -3.90 8.94 -14.01
CA SER A 411 -4.06 10.30 -13.50
C SER A 411 -3.70 10.43 -12.01
N LEU A 412 -3.64 11.68 -11.52
CA LEU A 412 -3.37 11.93 -10.09
C LEU A 412 -4.59 11.53 -9.27
N LEU A 413 -5.77 11.84 -9.77
CA LEU A 413 -7.02 11.41 -9.19
C LEU A 413 -7.10 9.89 -9.03
N ALA A 414 -6.76 9.12 -10.07
CA ALA A 414 -6.78 7.65 -10.01
C ALA A 414 -5.75 7.11 -9.01
N TYR A 415 -4.57 7.74 -8.92
CA TYR A 415 -3.59 7.40 -7.89
C TYR A 415 -4.12 7.70 -6.48
N MET A 416 -4.70 8.88 -6.24
CA MET A 416 -5.25 9.25 -4.95
C MET A 416 -6.39 8.33 -4.52
N LYS A 417 -7.29 7.96 -5.44
CA LYS A 417 -8.33 6.94 -5.21
C LYS A 417 -7.71 5.61 -4.73
N ARG A 418 -6.67 5.11 -5.41
CA ARG A 418 -5.96 3.88 -5.01
C ARG A 418 -5.28 4.01 -3.65
N LEU A 419 -4.58 5.12 -3.41
CA LEU A 419 -3.87 5.39 -2.16
C LEU A 419 -4.82 5.40 -0.96
N LEU A 420 -5.94 6.13 -1.07
CA LEU A 420 -6.94 6.25 -0.02
C LEU A 420 -7.70 4.93 0.20
N ALA A 421 -8.07 4.23 -0.87
CA ALA A 421 -8.70 2.92 -0.79
C ALA A 421 -7.78 1.89 -0.09
N LEU A 422 -6.47 1.93 -0.40
CA LEU A 422 -5.48 1.07 0.25
C LEU A 422 -5.34 1.42 1.73
N ARG A 423 -5.19 2.70 2.06
CA ARG A 423 -5.14 3.17 3.45
C ARG A 423 -6.36 2.72 4.24
N LYS A 424 -7.56 2.79 3.67
CA LYS A 424 -8.82 2.37 4.31
C LYS A 424 -8.85 0.88 4.68
N ARG A 425 -8.10 0.03 3.98
CA ARG A 425 -8.03 -1.42 4.26
C ARG A 425 -7.21 -1.76 5.49
N TYR A 426 -6.27 -0.89 5.88
CA TYR A 426 -5.32 -1.15 6.97
C TYR A 426 -5.53 -0.16 8.12
N ARG A 427 -5.88 -0.68 9.29
CA ARG A 427 -6.11 0.13 10.49
C ARG A 427 -4.80 0.66 11.08
N ALA A 428 -3.68 -0.02 10.85
CA ALA A 428 -2.36 0.39 11.31
C ALA A 428 -1.98 1.82 10.90
N PHE A 429 -2.41 2.32 9.73
CA PHE A 429 -2.14 3.72 9.35
C PHE A 429 -2.85 4.74 10.25
N GLY A 430 -4.11 4.48 10.62
CA GLY A 430 -4.90 5.41 11.42
C GLY A 430 -4.66 5.28 12.91
N ARG A 431 -4.52 4.05 13.43
CA ARG A 431 -4.50 3.76 14.87
C ARG A 431 -3.18 3.17 15.38
N GLY A 432 -2.33 2.68 14.47
CA GLY A 432 -1.12 1.97 14.86
C GLY A 432 -0.09 2.84 15.54
N SER A 433 0.77 2.21 16.34
CA SER A 433 1.99 2.82 16.87
C SER A 433 2.90 3.29 15.74
N LEU A 434 3.91 4.09 16.06
CA LEU A 434 4.93 4.54 15.11
C LEU A 434 6.30 4.25 15.70
N THR A 435 7.09 3.47 14.99
CA THR A 435 8.49 3.19 15.32
C THR A 435 9.38 3.61 14.16
N PHE A 436 10.18 4.66 14.33
CA PHE A 436 11.15 5.05 13.30
C PHE A 436 12.30 4.05 13.22
N LEU A 437 12.74 3.79 11.99
CA LEU A 437 13.98 3.07 11.72
C LEU A 437 15.11 4.07 11.48
N GLU A 438 16.33 3.68 11.83
CA GLU A 438 17.50 4.55 11.78
C GLU A 438 18.56 4.06 10.76
N PRO A 439 18.25 3.86 9.45
CA PRO A 439 19.29 3.59 8.47
C PRO A 439 20.37 4.68 8.44
N ALA A 440 21.60 4.30 8.10
CA ALA A 440 22.71 5.23 7.94
C ALA A 440 22.45 6.30 6.84
N ASN A 441 21.60 5.99 5.86
CA ASN A 441 21.22 6.93 4.80
C ASN A 441 20.14 7.91 5.30
N HIS A 442 20.56 9.11 5.70
CA HIS A 442 19.68 10.20 6.17
C HIS A 442 18.63 10.67 5.15
N ARG A 443 18.81 10.35 3.86
CA ARG A 443 17.87 10.72 2.79
C ARG A 443 16.63 9.83 2.72
N VAL A 444 16.63 8.72 3.45
CA VAL A 444 15.53 7.76 3.48
C VAL A 444 14.83 7.82 4.84
N LEU A 445 13.56 8.19 4.82
CA LEU A 445 12.68 8.10 5.98
C LEU A 445 12.05 6.71 5.98
N ALA A 446 12.28 5.95 7.05
CA ALA A 446 11.72 4.61 7.21
C ALA A 446 11.11 4.44 8.59
N PHE A 447 9.96 3.80 8.67
CA PHE A 447 9.26 3.56 9.94
C PHE A 447 8.28 2.39 9.81
N VAL A 448 7.92 1.79 10.94
CA VAL A 448 6.93 0.74 11.03
C VAL A 448 5.70 1.26 11.78
N ARG A 449 4.51 0.89 11.28
CA ARG A 449 3.22 1.10 11.91
C ARG A 449 2.67 -0.24 12.39
N GLU A 450 2.32 -0.35 13.66
CA GLU A 450 1.79 -1.60 14.22
C GLU A 450 0.44 -1.39 14.89
N TRP A 451 -0.54 -2.22 14.53
CA TRP A 451 -1.86 -2.25 15.17
C TRP A 451 -2.36 -3.69 15.22
N GLU A 452 -2.50 -4.23 16.44
CA GLU A 452 -2.86 -5.64 16.64
C GLU A 452 -1.90 -6.56 15.83
N ASP A 453 -2.42 -7.32 14.87
CA ASP A 453 -1.64 -8.20 14.00
C ASP A 453 -1.13 -7.52 12.71
N GLU A 454 -1.58 -6.29 12.42
CA GLU A 454 -1.14 -5.53 11.25
C GLU A 454 0.21 -4.85 11.51
N ARG A 455 1.20 -5.12 10.66
CA ARG A 455 2.52 -4.49 10.68
C ARG A 455 2.83 -3.92 9.30
N ILE A 456 3.04 -2.62 9.22
CA ILE A 456 3.30 -1.93 7.94
C ILE A 456 4.65 -1.23 8.00
N LEU A 457 5.58 -1.67 7.17
CA LEU A 457 6.85 -0.98 6.94
C LEU A 457 6.66 0.06 5.82
N VAL A 458 7.02 1.30 6.13
CA VAL A 458 7.03 2.43 5.18
C VAL A 458 8.47 2.85 4.95
N VAL A 459 8.88 2.96 3.68
CA VAL A 459 10.22 3.40 3.28
C VAL A 459 10.07 4.46 2.20
N ALA A 460 10.60 5.66 2.43
CA ALA A 460 10.38 6.83 1.59
C ALA A 460 11.70 7.54 1.27
N ASN A 461 12.01 7.69 -0.01
CA ASN A 461 13.17 8.42 -0.47
C ASN A 461 12.86 9.91 -0.60
N LEU A 462 13.47 10.75 0.23
CA LEU A 462 13.30 12.21 0.19
C LEU A 462 14.16 12.86 -0.90
N SER A 463 15.15 12.15 -1.43
CA SER A 463 16.07 12.67 -2.45
C SER A 463 15.50 12.63 -3.86
N ARG A 464 15.91 13.61 -4.66
CA ARG A 464 15.66 13.64 -6.11
C ARG A 464 16.51 12.65 -6.91
N PHE A 465 17.36 11.87 -6.26
CA PHE A 465 18.21 10.85 -6.86
C PHE A 465 17.86 9.47 -6.31
N GLY A 466 18.22 8.41 -7.05
CA GLY A 466 18.10 7.04 -6.54
C GLY A 466 18.95 6.84 -5.27
N GLN A 467 18.41 6.10 -4.31
CA GLN A 467 19.06 5.81 -3.03
C GLN A 467 19.08 4.31 -2.76
N ALA A 468 20.16 3.82 -2.16
CA ALA A 468 20.21 2.51 -1.52
C ALA A 468 20.11 2.70 0.00
N VAL A 469 19.48 1.76 0.68
CA VAL A 469 19.30 1.79 2.13
C VAL A 469 19.38 0.38 2.70
N GLU A 470 19.98 0.27 3.88
CA GLU A 470 20.00 -0.94 4.69
C GLU A 470 19.14 -0.69 5.94
N LEU A 471 18.16 -1.55 6.19
CA LEU A 471 17.23 -1.41 7.30
C LEU A 471 17.46 -2.51 8.33
N ASP A 472 17.58 -2.13 9.60
CA ASP A 472 17.53 -3.10 10.70
C ASP A 472 16.07 -3.52 10.94
N LEU A 473 15.75 -4.75 10.54
CA LEU A 473 14.44 -5.36 10.70
C LEU A 473 14.51 -6.61 11.59
N GLY A 474 15.52 -6.76 12.45
CA GLY A 474 15.72 -7.97 13.25
C GLY A 474 14.54 -8.35 14.14
N ALA A 475 13.74 -7.37 14.57
CA ALA A 475 12.49 -7.59 15.32
C ALA A 475 11.39 -8.30 14.50
N TYR A 476 11.53 -8.33 13.18
CA TYR A 476 10.57 -8.85 12.20
C TYR A 476 11.12 -10.04 11.41
N ARG A 477 12.10 -10.75 11.98
CA ARG A 477 12.70 -11.95 11.41
C ARG A 477 11.62 -12.95 10.95
N ASP A 478 11.90 -13.63 9.84
CA ASP A 478 11.04 -14.65 9.21
C ASP A 478 9.70 -14.11 8.66
N LEU A 479 9.48 -12.79 8.70
CA LEU A 479 8.37 -12.14 7.99
C LEU A 479 8.78 -11.77 6.57
N ILE A 480 7.80 -11.77 5.67
CA ILE A 480 7.96 -11.39 4.27
C ILE A 480 7.37 -9.99 4.08
N PRO A 481 8.16 -9.00 3.63
CA PRO A 481 7.63 -7.72 3.21
C PRO A 481 6.82 -7.87 1.93
N MET A 482 5.51 -7.68 2.01
CA MET A 482 4.59 -7.74 0.89
C MET A 482 4.23 -6.33 0.43
N GLU A 483 4.65 -5.94 -0.77
CA GLU A 483 4.39 -4.61 -1.32
C GLU A 483 2.88 -4.39 -1.49
N LEU A 484 2.34 -3.30 -0.94
CA LEU A 484 0.90 -3.15 -0.76
C LEU A 484 0.11 -2.81 -2.05
N PHE A 485 0.73 -2.19 -3.05
CA PHE A 485 0.05 -1.79 -4.28
C PHE A 485 -0.11 -2.97 -5.26
N GLY A 486 0.97 -3.71 -5.53
CA GLY A 486 1.03 -4.83 -6.45
C GLY A 486 1.03 -6.20 -5.78
N ARG A 487 1.02 -6.27 -4.44
CA ARG A 487 1.03 -7.54 -3.66
C ARG A 487 2.19 -8.45 -4.06
N THR A 488 3.33 -7.83 -4.34
CA THR A 488 4.55 -8.54 -4.70
C THR A 488 5.33 -8.85 -3.42
N PRO A 489 5.63 -10.13 -3.13
CA PRO A 489 6.49 -10.49 -2.01
C PRO A 489 7.93 -10.09 -2.33
N PHE A 490 8.59 -9.46 -1.38
CA PHE A 490 10.03 -9.26 -1.41
C PHE A 490 10.73 -10.39 -0.65
N TRP A 491 12.07 -10.40 -0.64
CA TRP A 491 12.84 -11.40 0.09
C TRP A 491 12.46 -11.45 1.57
N PRO A 492 12.43 -12.64 2.21
CA PRO A 492 12.18 -12.75 3.64
C PRO A 492 13.20 -11.97 4.47
N ILE A 493 12.77 -11.50 5.65
CA ILE A 493 13.65 -10.81 6.59
C ILE A 493 14.52 -11.84 7.31
N GLY A 494 15.82 -11.83 7.00
CA GLY A 494 16.83 -12.64 7.66
C GLY A 494 17.52 -11.94 8.84
N ASP A 495 18.72 -12.41 9.17
CA ASP A 495 19.58 -11.85 10.24
C ASP A 495 20.42 -10.66 9.77
N ASP A 496 20.64 -10.52 8.46
CA ASP A 496 21.41 -9.41 7.88
C ASP A 496 20.53 -8.16 7.68
N PRO A 497 21.12 -6.95 7.65
CA PRO A 497 20.39 -5.72 7.34
C PRO A 497 19.65 -5.82 6.00
N TYR A 498 18.38 -5.45 6.00
CA TYR A 498 17.50 -5.59 4.86
C TYR A 498 17.79 -4.52 3.81
N GLN A 499 18.29 -4.93 2.63
CA GLN A 499 18.71 -4.01 1.58
C GLN A 499 17.56 -3.65 0.64
N LEU A 500 17.38 -2.34 0.41
CA LEU A 500 16.41 -1.80 -0.55
C LEU A 500 17.05 -0.74 -1.44
N THR A 501 16.52 -0.61 -2.65
CA THR A 501 16.84 0.50 -3.56
C THR A 501 15.58 1.23 -3.95
N LEU A 502 15.62 2.56 -3.92
CA LEU A 502 14.48 3.42 -4.22
C LEU A 502 14.85 4.38 -5.34
N GLY A 503 13.95 4.55 -6.30
CA GLY A 503 14.04 5.60 -7.31
C GLY A 503 13.88 7.01 -6.72
N PRO A 504 14.16 8.06 -7.50
CA PRO A 504 13.93 9.45 -7.08
C PRO A 504 12.53 9.69 -6.55
N HIS A 505 12.40 10.17 -5.32
CA HIS A 505 11.13 10.43 -4.64
C HIS A 505 10.17 9.22 -4.60
N ALA A 506 10.69 7.99 -4.74
CA ALA A 506 9.91 6.77 -4.62
C ALA A 506 9.65 6.43 -3.14
N PHE A 507 8.59 5.69 -2.90
CA PHE A 507 8.29 5.11 -1.59
C PHE A 507 7.77 3.68 -1.77
N HIS A 508 7.84 2.90 -0.70
CA HIS A 508 7.21 1.59 -0.59
C HIS A 508 6.41 1.51 0.69
N TRP A 509 5.24 0.86 0.61
CA TRP A 509 4.51 0.38 1.76
C TRP A 509 4.50 -1.15 1.69
N PHE A 510 4.98 -1.80 2.74
CA PHE A 510 4.99 -3.25 2.86
C PHE A 510 4.13 -3.69 4.04
N ALA A 511 3.23 -4.65 3.85
CA ALA A 511 2.73 -5.43 4.97
C ALA A 511 3.76 -6.49 5.34
N LEU A 512 4.16 -6.56 6.60
CA LEU A 512 5.04 -7.62 7.09
C LEU A 512 4.18 -8.82 7.47
N VAL A 513 4.11 -9.82 6.58
CA VAL A 513 3.25 -11.00 6.75
C VAL A 513 4.08 -12.21 7.08
N ALA A 514 3.52 -13.15 7.85
CA ALA A 514 4.12 -14.46 7.98
C ALA A 514 4.12 -15.15 6.61
N ALA A 515 5.17 -15.90 6.29
CA ALA A 515 5.23 -16.69 5.08
C ALA A 515 3.95 -17.54 4.94
N PRO A 516 3.26 -17.53 3.79
CA PRO A 516 2.16 -18.45 3.54
C PRO A 516 2.58 -19.88 3.87
N VAL A 517 1.70 -20.71 4.42
CA VAL A 517 2.03 -22.13 4.70
C VAL A 517 2.57 -22.86 3.45
N ALA A 518 2.15 -22.44 2.25
CA ALA A 518 2.69 -22.94 0.98
C ALA A 518 4.14 -22.47 0.68
N ALA A 519 4.53 -21.28 1.14
CA ALA A 519 5.91 -20.78 1.08
C ALA A 519 6.78 -21.35 2.21
N ARG A 520 6.19 -21.62 3.39
CA ARG A 520 6.86 -22.40 4.45
C ARG A 520 7.25 -23.79 3.98
N VAL A 521 6.42 -24.46 3.18
CA VAL A 521 6.81 -25.78 2.63
C VAL A 521 7.95 -25.68 1.59
N ALA A 522 8.16 -24.50 0.98
CA ALA A 522 9.26 -24.27 0.03
C ALA A 522 10.54 -23.74 0.71
N GLU A 523 10.44 -22.99 1.82
CA GLU A 523 11.59 -22.44 2.57
C GLU A 523 11.95 -23.22 3.85
N GLU A 524 11.05 -24.00 4.46
CA GLU A 524 11.39 -25.00 5.51
C GLU A 524 12.18 -26.20 4.94
N GLY A 525 12.53 -26.17 3.65
CA GLY A 525 13.60 -26.96 3.06
C GLY A 525 15.01 -26.44 3.32
N ALA A 526 15.16 -25.24 3.89
CA ALA A 526 16.44 -24.62 4.17
C ALA A 526 16.44 -23.94 5.56
N GLY A 527 16.45 -24.72 6.65
CA GLY A 527 16.82 -24.19 7.97
C GLY A 527 16.11 -24.77 9.19
N SER A 528 16.72 -25.80 9.77
CA SER A 528 16.67 -26.21 11.19
C SER A 528 15.31 -26.27 11.90
N GLY A 529 14.49 -27.25 11.49
CA GLY A 529 13.36 -27.78 12.26
C GLY A 529 13.00 -29.19 11.81
N VAL A 530 13.97 -29.99 11.35
CA VAL A 530 13.73 -31.34 10.82
C VAL A 530 13.18 -32.19 11.98
N PRO A 531 11.95 -32.73 11.92
CA PRO A 531 11.54 -33.77 12.85
C PRO A 531 12.57 -34.90 12.77
N PRO A 532 13.02 -35.48 13.89
CA PRO A 532 14.18 -36.37 13.92
C PRO A 532 14.05 -37.42 12.81
N LEU A 533 15.02 -37.43 11.89
CA LEU A 533 14.99 -38.37 10.76
C LEU A 533 14.86 -39.80 11.31
N PRO A 534 13.97 -40.63 10.73
CA PRO A 534 13.83 -42.00 11.16
C PRO A 534 15.18 -42.71 11.03
N LEU A 535 15.57 -43.42 12.10
CA LEU A 535 16.80 -44.21 12.12
C LEU A 535 16.49 -45.60 11.55
N VAL A 536 17.07 -45.91 10.39
CA VAL A 536 17.03 -47.25 9.79
C VAL A 536 18.32 -47.97 10.14
N VAL A 537 18.22 -49.03 10.94
CA VAL A 537 19.35 -49.89 11.30
C VAL A 537 19.26 -51.16 10.49
N THR A 538 20.33 -51.53 9.80
CA THR A 538 20.40 -52.75 9.00
C THR A 538 21.69 -53.53 9.24
N ALA A 539 21.62 -54.85 9.10
CA ALA A 539 22.79 -55.72 9.14
C ALA A 539 23.58 -55.73 7.80
N GLU A 540 22.97 -55.25 6.71
CA GLU A 540 23.52 -55.27 5.35
C GLU A 540 24.14 -53.90 4.98
N PRO A 541 25.02 -53.81 3.98
CA PRO A 541 25.43 -52.54 3.37
C PRO A 541 24.21 -51.75 2.89
N TRP A 542 24.26 -50.40 2.92
CA TRP A 542 23.08 -49.59 2.60
C TRP A 542 22.49 -49.80 1.18
N PRO A 543 23.25 -50.11 0.11
CA PRO A 543 22.64 -50.35 -1.21
C PRO A 543 21.78 -51.62 -1.20
N ASP A 544 22.17 -52.60 -0.38
CA ASP A 544 21.43 -53.83 -0.20
C ASP A 544 20.11 -53.58 0.55
N LEU A 545 19.96 -52.48 1.30
CA LEU A 545 18.67 -52.08 1.90
C LEU A 545 17.57 -51.82 0.85
N LEU A 546 17.96 -51.37 -0.35
CA LEU A 546 17.03 -51.09 -1.45
C LEU A 546 16.49 -52.36 -2.11
N THR A 547 17.19 -53.49 -1.94
CA THR A 547 16.86 -54.77 -2.59
C THR A 547 16.74 -55.95 -1.61
N GLY A 548 17.05 -55.74 -0.33
CA GLY A 548 17.20 -56.77 0.69
C GLY A 548 15.91 -57.12 1.42
N ARG A 549 16.02 -57.98 2.44
CA ARG A 549 14.87 -58.43 3.26
C ARG A 549 14.44 -57.43 4.32
N GLU A 550 15.29 -56.44 4.64
CA GLU A 550 15.08 -55.45 5.71
C GLU A 550 14.54 -54.11 5.19
N ARG A 551 13.80 -54.09 4.07
CA ARG A 551 13.31 -52.84 3.43
C ARG A 551 12.15 -52.13 4.13
N GLY A 552 11.42 -52.80 5.02
CA GLY A 552 10.20 -52.27 5.65
C GLY A 552 10.39 -50.93 6.38
N PRO A 553 11.41 -50.76 7.23
CA PRO A 553 11.70 -49.48 7.88
C PRO A 553 12.04 -48.35 6.90
N LEU A 554 12.64 -48.67 5.74
CA LEU A 554 12.92 -47.70 4.69
C LEU A 554 11.64 -47.31 3.93
N GLU A 555 10.77 -48.28 3.62
CA GLU A 555 9.47 -48.03 2.97
C GLU A 555 8.58 -47.11 3.84
N GLU A 556 8.61 -47.28 5.17
CA GLU A 556 7.92 -46.39 6.12
C GLU A 556 8.55 -44.98 6.16
N ALA A 557 9.88 -44.88 6.14
CA ALA A 557 10.56 -43.60 6.06
C ALA A 557 10.27 -42.85 4.74
N LEU A 558 10.17 -43.58 3.63
CA LEU A 558 9.78 -43.03 2.33
C LEU A 558 8.33 -42.51 2.35
N ALA A 559 7.43 -43.13 3.11
CA ALA A 559 6.05 -42.64 3.23
C ALA A 559 5.99 -41.28 3.92
N GLY A 560 6.71 -41.12 5.03
CA GLY A 560 6.85 -39.83 5.70
C GLY A 560 7.58 -38.78 4.85
N PHE A 561 8.51 -39.20 3.99
CA PHE A 561 9.16 -38.31 3.04
C PHE A 561 8.19 -37.81 1.97
N LEU A 562 7.48 -38.70 1.27
CA LEU A 562 6.57 -38.34 0.17
C LEU A 562 5.44 -37.39 0.62
N ASP A 563 4.87 -37.60 1.81
CA ASP A 563 3.80 -36.75 2.33
C ASP A 563 4.24 -35.28 2.50
N ARG A 564 5.53 -35.06 2.80
CA ARG A 564 6.13 -33.73 2.95
C ARG A 564 6.45 -33.05 1.62
N GLN A 565 6.36 -33.72 0.47
CA GLN A 565 6.80 -33.15 -0.81
C GLN A 565 5.73 -32.33 -1.55
N PRO A 566 6.01 -31.10 -2.02
CA PRO A 566 5.03 -30.23 -2.69
C PRO A 566 4.43 -30.83 -3.97
N TRP A 567 5.22 -31.65 -4.67
CA TRP A 567 4.82 -32.32 -5.91
C TRP A 567 3.99 -33.59 -5.67
N PHE A 568 3.92 -34.09 -4.44
CA PHE A 568 3.14 -35.28 -4.11
C PHE A 568 1.65 -34.93 -4.01
N ARG A 569 0.86 -35.41 -4.98
CA ARG A 569 -0.56 -35.08 -5.12
C ARG A 569 -1.49 -35.86 -4.16
N GLY A 570 -0.97 -36.78 -3.35
CA GLY A 570 -1.73 -37.65 -2.45
C GLY A 570 -1.97 -37.10 -1.03
N ARG A 571 -1.57 -35.86 -0.72
CA ARG A 571 -1.58 -35.27 0.65
C ARG A 571 -2.94 -35.22 1.37
N ALA A 572 -4.05 -35.38 0.66
CA ALA A 572 -5.40 -35.38 1.26
C ALA A 572 -5.91 -36.80 1.59
N GLU A 573 -5.15 -37.84 1.28
CA GLU A 573 -5.59 -39.24 1.24
C GLU A 573 -4.68 -40.13 2.11
N SER A 574 -5.21 -41.21 2.68
CA SER A 574 -4.43 -42.11 3.53
C SER A 574 -3.62 -43.12 2.70
N ILE A 575 -2.28 -43.03 2.79
CA ILE A 575 -1.35 -44.02 2.22
C ILE A 575 -1.53 -45.35 2.97
N LEU A 576 -1.86 -46.43 2.26
CA LEU A 576 -2.00 -47.78 2.83
C LEU A 576 -0.65 -48.51 2.92
N GLY A 577 0.26 -48.21 2.00
CA GLY A 577 1.56 -48.86 1.95
C GLY A 577 2.45 -48.29 0.85
N ILE A 578 3.75 -48.52 0.99
CA ILE A 578 4.77 -48.18 0.01
C ILE A 578 5.62 -49.41 -0.27
N ALA A 579 5.93 -49.65 -1.55
CA ALA A 579 6.77 -50.74 -1.99
C ALA A 579 7.84 -50.26 -2.96
N ILE A 580 9.11 -50.56 -2.68
CA ILE A 580 10.19 -50.34 -3.63
C ILE A 580 10.09 -51.40 -4.75
N LEU A 581 9.99 -50.95 -5.99
CA LEU A 581 9.82 -51.80 -7.16
C LEU A 581 11.15 -52.42 -7.63
N ASP A 582 12.20 -51.60 -7.70
CA ASP A 582 13.57 -51.96 -8.08
C ASP A 582 14.51 -50.82 -7.65
N ALA A 583 15.82 -51.06 -7.72
CA ALA A 583 16.83 -50.04 -7.49
C ALA A 583 17.95 -50.19 -8.52
N VAL A 584 18.07 -49.18 -9.40
CA VAL A 584 19.00 -49.23 -10.53
C VAL A 584 20.16 -48.26 -10.30
N PRO A 585 21.41 -48.74 -10.17
CA PRO A 585 22.57 -47.89 -9.93
C PRO A 585 22.95 -47.08 -11.17
N LEU A 586 23.12 -45.76 -11.01
CA LEU A 586 23.64 -44.84 -12.01
C LEU A 586 25.13 -44.53 -11.75
N GLY A 587 26.02 -45.36 -12.30
CA GLY A 587 27.48 -45.14 -12.28
C GLY A 587 28.26 -46.14 -11.42
N ALA A 588 29.59 -46.04 -11.44
CA ALA A 588 30.52 -46.83 -10.61
C ALA A 588 31.57 -45.88 -10.02
N GLY A 589 31.40 -45.44 -8.77
CA GLY A 589 32.33 -44.54 -8.08
C GLY A 589 31.97 -44.34 -6.60
N GLU A 590 32.75 -43.55 -5.84
CA GLU A 590 32.62 -43.35 -4.38
C GLU A 590 31.29 -42.76 -3.88
N ARG A 591 30.32 -42.48 -4.77
CA ARG A 591 28.99 -41.94 -4.46
C ARG A 591 27.96 -42.64 -5.37
N ASP A 592 27.44 -43.78 -4.94
CA ASP A 592 26.45 -44.54 -5.71
C ASP A 592 25.07 -43.86 -5.63
N ILE A 593 24.53 -43.45 -6.78
CA ILE A 593 23.16 -42.93 -6.92
C ILE A 593 22.28 -44.02 -7.49
N PHE A 594 21.09 -44.23 -6.93
CA PHE A 594 20.13 -45.22 -7.41
C PHE A 594 18.86 -44.53 -7.90
N LEU A 595 18.39 -44.90 -9.09
CA LEU A 595 17.01 -44.61 -9.49
C LEU A 595 16.10 -45.70 -8.94
N VAL A 596 15.13 -45.27 -8.14
CA VAL A 596 14.29 -46.16 -7.34
C VAL A 596 12.82 -45.85 -7.66
N PRO A 597 12.18 -46.66 -8.52
CA PRO A 597 10.74 -46.62 -8.70
C PRO A 597 10.04 -47.17 -7.45
N VAL A 598 9.12 -46.39 -6.90
CA VAL A 598 8.40 -46.69 -5.66
C VAL A 598 6.90 -46.68 -5.94
N THR A 599 6.22 -47.77 -5.58
CA THR A 599 4.76 -47.87 -5.70
C THR A 599 4.10 -47.42 -4.40
N VAL A 600 3.08 -46.58 -4.51
CA VAL A 600 2.29 -46.06 -3.38
C VAL A 600 0.86 -46.57 -3.53
N ASP A 601 0.40 -47.33 -2.55
CA ASP A 601 -0.96 -47.84 -2.47
C ASP A 601 -1.83 -46.89 -1.64
N TYR A 602 -3.01 -46.55 -2.16
CA TYR A 602 -3.97 -45.64 -1.53
C TYR A 602 -5.24 -46.38 -1.11
N SER A 603 -5.97 -45.80 -0.15
CA SER A 603 -7.24 -46.37 0.34
C SER A 603 -8.40 -46.26 -0.65
N ASP A 604 -8.47 -45.17 -1.41
CA ASP A 604 -9.64 -44.80 -2.22
C ASP A 604 -9.36 -44.67 -3.73
N ARG A 605 -8.19 -45.13 -4.22
CA ARG A 605 -7.78 -45.04 -5.64
C ARG A 605 -6.74 -46.10 -6.04
N ASP A 606 -6.50 -46.21 -7.34
CA ASP A 606 -5.47 -47.08 -7.90
C ASP A 606 -4.05 -46.68 -7.44
N ALA A 607 -3.19 -47.69 -7.29
CA ALA A 607 -1.79 -47.51 -6.93
C ALA A 607 -1.03 -46.67 -7.98
N GLU A 608 -0.12 -45.83 -7.51
CA GLU A 608 0.71 -44.98 -8.38
C GLU A 608 2.19 -45.29 -8.19
N THR A 609 3.00 -45.14 -9.25
CA THR A 609 4.45 -45.33 -9.17
C THR A 609 5.16 -43.98 -9.30
N TYR A 610 6.03 -43.69 -8.32
CA TYR A 610 6.86 -42.50 -8.26
C TYR A 610 8.33 -42.85 -8.48
N LEU A 611 9.09 -41.96 -9.11
CA LEU A 611 10.53 -42.12 -9.31
C LEU A 611 11.29 -41.23 -8.32
N LEU A 612 12.18 -41.86 -7.55
CA LEU A 612 13.11 -41.17 -6.64
C LEU A 612 14.56 -41.44 -7.07
N ALA A 613 15.46 -40.49 -6.84
CA ALA A 613 16.90 -40.73 -6.95
C ALA A 613 17.52 -40.72 -5.56
N LEU A 614 18.04 -41.86 -5.10
CA LEU A 614 18.52 -42.03 -3.74
C LEU A 614 20.04 -42.08 -3.69
N GLN A 615 20.62 -41.41 -2.71
CA GLN A 615 22.06 -41.42 -2.44
C GLN A 615 22.33 -41.39 -0.93
N MET A 616 23.39 -42.06 -0.49
CA MET A 616 23.90 -41.92 0.88
C MET A 616 24.99 -40.85 0.96
N VAL A 617 24.86 -39.93 1.91
CA VAL A 617 25.85 -38.89 2.23
C VAL A 617 26.46 -39.18 3.59
N ALA A 618 27.79 -39.20 3.67
CA ALA A 618 28.52 -39.45 4.92
C ALA A 618 28.57 -38.19 5.81
N GLY A 619 28.30 -38.35 7.11
CA GLY A 619 28.38 -37.27 8.11
C GLY A 619 27.04 -36.57 8.41
N ASP A 620 27.09 -35.61 9.34
CA ASP A 620 25.92 -34.81 9.78
C ASP A 620 25.82 -33.51 8.97
N THR A 621 25.87 -33.64 7.64
CA THR A 621 25.68 -32.54 6.70
C THR A 621 24.22 -32.08 6.71
N ASP A 622 23.97 -30.77 6.72
CA ASP A 622 22.62 -30.23 6.57
C ASP A 622 22.12 -30.54 5.15
N CYS A 623 21.18 -31.48 5.03
CA CYS A 623 20.69 -32.03 3.76
C CYS A 623 19.33 -31.44 3.33
N GLY A 624 18.85 -30.39 4.01
CA GLY A 624 17.61 -29.68 3.67
C GLY A 624 16.34 -30.55 3.57
N THR A 625 15.41 -30.16 2.68
CA THR A 625 14.16 -30.89 2.37
C THR A 625 14.35 -32.27 1.73
N GLY A 626 15.56 -32.56 1.23
CA GLY A 626 15.88 -33.81 0.53
C GLY A 626 16.16 -34.99 1.47
N ALA A 627 16.21 -34.79 2.79
CA ALA A 627 16.57 -35.85 3.75
C ALA A 627 15.42 -36.84 4.02
N ILE A 628 15.71 -38.14 3.87
CA ILE A 628 14.74 -39.23 4.00
C ILE A 628 14.89 -39.93 5.35
N ALA A 629 16.08 -40.48 5.64
CA ALA A 629 16.34 -41.29 6.83
C ALA A 629 17.83 -41.28 7.20
N ARG A 630 18.15 -41.50 8.48
CA ARG A 630 19.53 -41.80 8.91
C ARG A 630 19.74 -43.31 8.85
N VAL A 631 20.76 -43.77 8.13
CA VAL A 631 21.05 -45.20 7.94
C VAL A 631 22.31 -45.58 8.72
N ARG A 632 22.22 -46.65 9.52
CA ARG A 632 23.37 -47.24 10.21
C ARG A 632 23.49 -48.72 9.87
N SER A 633 24.56 -49.07 9.16
CA SER A 633 24.88 -50.46 8.82
C SER A 633 25.80 -51.10 9.87
N ALA A 634 25.64 -52.40 10.13
CA ALA A 634 26.53 -53.18 10.99
C ALA A 634 27.99 -53.20 10.51
N GLY A 635 28.26 -52.86 9.25
CA GLY A 635 29.60 -52.67 8.67
C GLY A 635 30.34 -51.40 9.14
N GLY A 636 29.70 -50.54 9.93
CA GLY A 636 30.29 -49.28 10.44
C GLY A 636 30.04 -48.07 9.53
N GLU A 637 29.25 -48.22 8.48
CA GLU A 637 28.78 -47.11 7.63
C GLU A 637 27.61 -46.38 8.31
N GLU A 638 27.77 -45.08 8.52
CA GLU A 638 26.73 -44.20 9.07
C GLU A 638 26.61 -42.95 8.19
N GLY A 639 25.38 -42.67 7.75
CA GLY A 639 25.11 -41.55 6.85
C GLY A 639 23.62 -41.21 6.77
N VAL A 640 23.31 -40.16 6.01
CA VAL A 640 21.95 -39.72 5.72
C VAL A 640 21.58 -40.13 4.29
N LEU A 641 20.44 -40.79 4.14
CA LEU A 641 19.85 -41.07 2.84
C LEU A 641 19.07 -39.85 2.36
N VAL A 642 19.40 -39.36 1.17
CA VAL A 642 18.83 -38.14 0.60
C VAL A 642 18.28 -38.38 -0.81
N GLU A 643 17.32 -37.57 -1.21
CA GLU A 643 16.87 -37.47 -2.59
C GLU A 643 17.81 -36.56 -3.39
N ALA A 644 18.45 -37.11 -4.42
CA ALA A 644 19.55 -36.49 -5.18
C ALA A 644 19.10 -35.81 -6.48
N ILE A 645 17.79 -35.56 -6.69
CA ILE A 645 17.27 -34.93 -7.93
C ILE A 645 17.54 -33.41 -7.96
N GLU A 646 17.78 -32.76 -6.83
CA GLU A 646 17.82 -31.28 -6.72
C GLU A 646 19.21 -30.61 -6.84
N GLU A 647 20.29 -31.34 -7.09
CA GLU A 647 21.61 -30.73 -7.33
C GLU A 647 22.39 -31.50 -8.39
N GLY A 648 23.35 -30.85 -9.07
CA GLY A 648 24.15 -31.33 -10.22
C GLY A 648 24.90 -32.68 -10.07
N THR A 649 24.61 -33.47 -9.04
CA THR A 649 25.15 -34.80 -8.80
C THR A 649 24.65 -35.85 -9.80
N ILE A 650 23.39 -35.76 -10.25
CA ILE A 650 22.88 -36.65 -11.33
C ILE A 650 23.55 -36.33 -12.67
N ASN A 651 23.83 -35.05 -12.94
CA ASN A 651 24.61 -34.64 -14.13
C ASN A 651 26.00 -35.27 -14.13
N ALA A 652 26.69 -35.27 -12.99
CA ALA A 652 27.99 -35.91 -12.85
C ALA A 652 27.92 -37.45 -13.05
N ALA A 653 26.83 -38.10 -12.63
CA ALA A 653 26.63 -39.55 -12.82
C ALA A 653 26.30 -39.91 -14.28
N LEU A 654 25.49 -39.10 -14.97
CA LEU A 654 25.16 -39.27 -16.38
C LEU A 654 26.33 -38.89 -17.31
N GLY A 655 27.10 -37.84 -16.96
CA GLY A 655 28.25 -37.36 -17.73
C GLY A 655 29.49 -38.27 -17.68
N ARG A 656 29.62 -39.15 -16.68
CA ARG A 656 30.74 -40.10 -16.53
C ARG A 656 30.65 -41.35 -17.41
N LYS A 657 29.55 -41.52 -18.17
CA LYS A 657 29.44 -42.57 -19.20
C LYS A 657 29.60 -41.92 -20.57
N PRO A 658 30.84 -41.70 -21.07
CA PRO A 658 31.11 -41.02 -22.34
C PRO A 658 30.54 -41.76 -23.57
N ASP A 659 30.02 -42.97 -23.37
CA ASP A 659 29.19 -43.67 -24.32
C ASP A 659 27.85 -44.05 -23.69
N LEU A 660 26.81 -43.26 -23.96
CA LEU A 660 25.40 -43.72 -23.94
C LEU A 660 25.16 -44.79 -25.04
N GLN A 661 26.20 -45.53 -25.45
CA GLN A 661 26.15 -46.64 -26.39
C GLN A 661 25.71 -47.89 -25.64
N GLY A 662 24.41 -48.18 -25.74
CA GLY A 662 23.84 -49.53 -25.77
C GLY A 662 23.96 -50.42 -24.52
N VAL A 663 24.73 -50.06 -23.50
CA VAL A 663 24.82 -50.87 -22.27
C VAL A 663 23.76 -50.38 -21.28
N PRO A 664 22.71 -51.18 -21.00
CA PRO A 664 21.69 -50.81 -20.04
C PRO A 664 22.27 -50.68 -18.63
N TRP A 665 21.63 -49.87 -17.79
CA TRP A 665 21.86 -49.95 -16.34
C TRP A 665 21.01 -51.09 -15.79
N LEU A 666 21.65 -52.08 -15.19
CA LEU A 666 20.98 -53.27 -14.70
C LEU A 666 20.53 -53.05 -13.25
N GLY A 667 19.23 -53.12 -13.02
CA GLY A 667 18.63 -53.28 -11.69
C GLY A 667 18.55 -54.76 -11.33
N ARG A 668 17.85 -55.04 -10.23
CA ARG A 668 17.58 -56.42 -9.81
C ARG A 668 16.51 -57.07 -10.68
N ASP A 669 15.43 -56.34 -10.94
CA ASP A 669 14.21 -56.88 -11.56
C ASP A 669 13.97 -56.33 -12.98
N GLY A 670 14.66 -55.25 -13.36
CA GLY A 670 14.61 -54.66 -14.69
C GLY A 670 15.90 -53.94 -15.09
N GLU A 671 15.84 -53.23 -16.20
CA GLU A 671 16.97 -52.48 -16.75
C GLU A 671 16.53 -51.10 -17.25
N ILE A 672 17.41 -50.10 -17.13
CA ILE A 672 17.21 -48.78 -17.73
C ILE A 672 17.95 -48.74 -19.06
N VAL A 673 17.22 -48.46 -20.13
CA VAL A 673 17.73 -48.24 -21.47
C VAL A 673 17.57 -46.79 -21.89
N VAL A 674 18.34 -46.40 -22.90
CA VAL A 674 18.27 -45.07 -23.50
C VAL A 674 17.59 -45.17 -24.85
N LEU A 675 16.45 -44.51 -25.00
CA LEU A 675 15.77 -44.33 -26.27
C LEU A 675 16.35 -43.12 -27.00
N ARG A 676 16.44 -43.20 -28.32
CA ARG A 676 17.02 -42.14 -29.17
C ARG A 676 16.03 -41.69 -30.22
N ASN A 677 16.02 -40.39 -30.48
CA ASN A 677 15.21 -39.79 -31.54
C ASN A 677 16.11 -39.15 -32.62
N GLY A 678 16.30 -39.85 -33.75
CA GLY A 678 16.92 -39.27 -34.95
C GLY A 678 18.38 -38.78 -34.83
N ARG A 679 18.77 -37.84 -35.71
CA ARG A 679 20.18 -37.47 -36.06
C ARG A 679 20.95 -36.62 -35.03
N GLY A 680 20.39 -36.34 -33.85
CA GLY A 680 20.99 -35.46 -32.86
C GLY A 680 21.25 -36.18 -31.55
N TRP A 681 22.42 -36.79 -31.41
CA TRP A 681 22.89 -37.32 -30.13
C TRP A 681 24.15 -36.53 -29.71
N PRO A 682 24.27 -36.11 -28.43
CA PRO A 682 25.48 -35.44 -27.96
C PRO A 682 26.69 -36.38 -28.06
N THR A 683 27.80 -35.87 -28.59
CA THR A 683 29.08 -36.59 -28.72
C THR A 683 30.22 -35.87 -28.00
N GLY A 684 29.94 -34.78 -27.28
CA GLY A 684 30.92 -33.95 -26.57
C GLY A 684 31.00 -34.24 -25.06
N GLU A 685 32.04 -33.69 -24.39
CA GLU A 685 32.15 -33.69 -22.93
C GLU A 685 31.07 -32.80 -22.32
N VAL A 686 30.32 -33.34 -21.36
CA VAL A 686 29.25 -32.64 -20.63
C VAL A 686 29.88 -31.84 -19.49
N THR A 687 29.80 -30.51 -19.54
CA THR A 687 30.17 -29.62 -18.43
C THR A 687 28.94 -29.23 -17.61
N ASP A 688 29.06 -29.30 -16.28
CA ASP A 688 28.00 -28.94 -15.33
C ASP A 688 27.76 -27.42 -15.29
N HIS A 689 26.50 -27.00 -15.33
CA HIS A 689 26.11 -25.61 -15.07
C HIS A 689 25.02 -25.55 -13.97
N PRO A 690 25.18 -24.68 -12.96
CA PRO A 690 24.11 -24.46 -11.98
C PRO A 690 22.92 -23.77 -12.66
N VAL A 691 21.74 -24.37 -12.57
CA VAL A 691 20.49 -23.78 -13.03
C VAL A 691 19.85 -23.04 -11.86
N VAL A 692 19.92 -21.71 -11.88
CA VAL A 692 19.21 -20.85 -10.93
C VAL A 692 17.85 -20.48 -11.56
N MET A 693 16.88 -21.38 -11.51
CA MET A 693 15.46 -21.08 -11.81
C MET A 693 14.54 -21.91 -10.89
N SER A 694 13.77 -21.22 -10.05
CA SER A 694 12.95 -21.79 -8.95
C SER A 694 11.77 -22.67 -9.38
N HIS A 695 11.44 -22.76 -10.66
CA HIS A 695 10.25 -23.47 -11.16
C HIS A 695 10.56 -24.80 -11.87
N LEU A 696 11.84 -25.22 -11.93
CA LEU A 696 12.31 -26.40 -12.66
C LEU A 696 12.99 -27.42 -11.72
N ALA A 697 12.40 -27.70 -10.56
CA ALA A 697 12.97 -28.59 -9.53
C ALA A 697 13.20 -30.06 -9.98
N ASP A 698 12.69 -30.47 -11.16
CA ASP A 698 12.76 -31.85 -11.68
C ASP A 698 13.63 -31.99 -12.95
N ALA A 699 14.56 -31.07 -13.18
CA ALA A 699 15.33 -31.02 -14.41
C ALA A 699 16.83 -30.80 -14.21
N ALA A 700 17.63 -31.61 -14.88
CA ALA A 700 19.08 -31.50 -14.93
C ALA A 700 19.50 -30.84 -16.26
N VAL A 701 20.42 -29.88 -16.26
CA VAL A 701 20.89 -29.20 -17.48
C VAL A 701 22.37 -29.46 -17.72
N ALA A 702 22.74 -29.71 -18.97
CA ALA A 702 24.08 -30.01 -19.45
C ALA A 702 24.40 -29.15 -20.69
N ASP A 703 25.66 -28.77 -20.90
CA ASP A 703 26.08 -28.08 -22.14
C ASP A 703 26.71 -29.05 -23.16
N ASP A 704 26.34 -28.93 -24.43
CA ASP A 704 26.95 -29.62 -25.58
C ASP A 704 27.40 -28.61 -26.65
N GLU A 705 28.64 -28.72 -27.12
CA GLU A 705 29.27 -27.78 -28.08
C GLU A 705 28.53 -27.68 -29.44
N ARG A 706 27.73 -28.69 -29.81
CA ARG A 706 27.05 -28.78 -31.10
C ARG A 706 25.54 -28.59 -31.00
N LEU A 707 24.93 -28.92 -29.86
CA LEU A 707 23.47 -28.91 -29.65
C LEU A 707 22.99 -27.82 -28.66
N GLY A 708 23.91 -27.13 -27.97
CA GLY A 708 23.60 -26.11 -26.97
C GLY A 708 23.28 -26.70 -25.59
N ARG A 709 22.51 -25.97 -24.76
CA ARG A 709 22.05 -26.46 -23.45
C ARG A 709 21.03 -27.58 -23.62
N LEU A 710 21.29 -28.73 -23.03
CA LEU A 710 20.42 -29.89 -22.94
C LEU A 710 19.77 -29.95 -21.56
N MET A 711 18.56 -30.49 -21.49
CA MET A 711 17.76 -30.64 -20.29
C MET A 711 17.28 -32.09 -20.19
N VAL A 712 17.64 -32.79 -19.12
CA VAL A 712 17.08 -34.08 -18.72
C VAL A 712 15.97 -33.81 -17.71
N LYS A 713 14.73 -33.97 -18.15
CA LYS A 713 13.55 -33.79 -17.30
C LYS A 713 13.12 -35.13 -16.73
N PHE A 714 13.24 -35.31 -15.42
CA PHE A 714 12.78 -36.53 -14.74
C PHE A 714 11.27 -36.49 -14.53
N LEU A 715 10.62 -37.63 -14.75
CA LEU A 715 9.19 -37.79 -14.56
C LEU A 715 8.95 -38.32 -13.14
N ARG A 716 8.45 -37.47 -12.24
CA ARG A 716 8.17 -37.85 -10.85
C ARG A 716 7.14 -38.96 -10.73
N ARG A 717 6.12 -38.95 -11.58
CA ARG A 717 5.13 -40.03 -11.69
C ARG A 717 5.35 -40.77 -13.00
N ILE A 718 5.55 -42.08 -12.88
CA ILE A 718 5.75 -42.98 -14.03
C ILE A 718 4.62 -44.00 -14.08
N ASN A 719 4.25 -44.43 -15.28
CA ASN A 719 3.20 -45.44 -15.48
C ASN A 719 3.70 -46.51 -16.46
N GLU A 720 3.13 -47.71 -16.38
CA GLU A 720 3.35 -48.75 -17.40
C GLU A 720 2.77 -48.29 -18.75
N GLY A 721 3.62 -48.27 -19.79
CA GLY A 721 3.29 -47.80 -21.13
C GLY A 721 4.18 -46.63 -21.58
N VAL A 722 4.04 -46.25 -22.85
CA VAL A 722 4.77 -45.12 -23.42
C VAL A 722 4.24 -43.83 -22.81
N ASN A 723 5.14 -42.98 -22.27
CA ASN A 723 4.73 -41.70 -21.74
C ASN A 723 4.44 -40.71 -22.88
N PRO A 724 3.30 -39.98 -22.85
CA PRO A 724 2.93 -39.00 -23.87
C PRO A 724 4.00 -37.93 -24.11
N GLU A 725 4.75 -37.52 -23.09
CA GLU A 725 5.80 -36.50 -23.21
C GLU A 725 6.94 -36.97 -24.13
N TRP A 726 7.29 -38.26 -24.06
CA TRP A 726 8.23 -38.87 -24.99
C TRP A 726 7.58 -39.11 -26.37
N GLU A 727 6.41 -39.73 -26.43
CA GLU A 727 5.75 -40.10 -27.70
C GLU A 727 5.47 -38.89 -28.60
N VAL A 728 4.79 -37.88 -28.04
CA VAL A 728 4.41 -36.66 -28.76
C VAL A 728 5.64 -35.81 -29.07
N GLY A 729 6.54 -35.66 -28.10
CA GLY A 729 7.77 -34.89 -28.28
C GLY A 729 8.68 -35.49 -29.36
N ALA A 730 8.78 -36.82 -29.41
CA ALA A 730 9.57 -37.52 -30.40
C ALA A 730 8.99 -37.33 -31.82
N ALA A 731 7.69 -37.58 -31.99
CA ALA A 731 7.00 -37.41 -33.26
C ALA A 731 7.07 -35.96 -33.78
N LEU A 732 6.86 -34.97 -32.90
CA LEU A 732 6.95 -33.55 -33.27
C LEU A 732 8.37 -33.13 -33.69
N THR A 733 9.39 -33.73 -33.08
CA THR A 733 10.78 -33.50 -33.44
C THR A 733 11.10 -34.08 -34.82
N GLU A 734 10.59 -35.27 -35.16
CA GLU A 734 10.78 -35.89 -36.47
C GLU A 734 10.18 -35.05 -37.62
N VAL A 735 9.01 -34.45 -37.39
CA VAL A 735 8.36 -33.56 -38.36
C VAL A 735 8.89 -32.12 -38.33
N GLY A 736 9.81 -31.80 -37.42
CA GLY A 736 10.47 -30.50 -37.33
C GLY A 736 9.56 -29.36 -36.86
N PHE A 737 8.65 -29.62 -35.92
CA PHE A 737 7.74 -28.59 -35.39
C PHE A 737 8.50 -27.58 -34.50
N PRO A 738 8.55 -26.28 -34.85
CA PRO A 738 9.49 -25.32 -34.24
C PRO A 738 9.05 -24.76 -32.88
N HIS A 739 7.84 -25.10 -32.40
CA HIS A 739 7.25 -24.50 -31.19
C HIS A 739 7.23 -25.43 -29.97
N VAL A 740 7.96 -26.55 -30.04
CA VAL A 740 8.20 -27.45 -28.92
C VAL A 740 9.71 -27.67 -28.76
N PRO A 741 10.20 -27.97 -27.55
CA PRO A 741 11.58 -28.36 -27.36
C PRO A 741 11.93 -29.57 -28.23
N THR A 742 13.10 -29.54 -28.86
CA THR A 742 13.62 -30.68 -29.63
C THR A 742 13.94 -31.83 -28.67
N VAL A 743 13.18 -32.93 -28.76
CA VAL A 743 13.38 -34.12 -27.93
C VAL A 743 14.40 -35.05 -28.59
N LEU A 744 15.51 -35.29 -27.90
CA LEU A 744 16.66 -36.05 -28.39
C LEU A 744 16.60 -37.52 -27.97
N GLY A 745 15.98 -37.83 -26.83
CA GLY A 745 15.92 -39.17 -26.27
C GLY A 745 15.10 -39.26 -25.00
N ALA A 746 15.02 -40.46 -24.43
CA ALA A 746 14.38 -40.70 -23.14
C ALA A 746 15.10 -41.83 -22.38
N LEU A 747 15.00 -41.83 -21.05
CA LEU A 747 15.37 -42.97 -20.21
C LEU A 747 14.12 -43.82 -19.98
N GLU A 748 14.23 -45.12 -20.24
CA GLU A 748 13.11 -46.05 -20.13
C GLU A 748 13.50 -47.24 -19.27
N TYR A 749 12.67 -47.56 -18.28
CA TYR A 749 12.80 -48.73 -17.43
C TYR A 749 12.00 -49.90 -17.99
N GLN A 750 12.68 -51.01 -18.28
CA GLN A 750 12.13 -52.21 -18.89
C GLN A 750 12.22 -53.40 -17.94
N ARG A 751 11.11 -54.16 -17.84
CA ARG A 751 11.03 -55.39 -17.04
C ARG A 751 10.54 -56.56 -17.89
N PRO A 752 10.99 -57.80 -17.62
CA PRO A 752 10.52 -58.96 -18.37
C PRO A 752 8.99 -59.10 -18.34
N LYS A 753 8.37 -59.18 -19.53
CA LYS A 753 6.92 -59.40 -19.73
C LYS A 753 6.00 -58.31 -19.13
N ARG A 754 6.52 -57.10 -18.87
CA ARG A 754 5.74 -55.92 -18.46
C ARG A 754 5.92 -54.80 -19.49
N PRO A 755 4.96 -53.87 -19.62
CA PRO A 755 5.17 -52.67 -20.43
C PRO A 755 6.31 -51.81 -19.84
N PRO A 756 7.06 -51.09 -20.69
CA PRO A 756 8.10 -50.19 -20.23
C PRO A 756 7.55 -48.99 -19.46
N MET A 757 8.39 -48.29 -18.70
CA MET A 757 8.06 -47.04 -18.01
C MET A 757 9.07 -45.95 -18.39
N THR A 758 8.63 -44.83 -18.96
CA THR A 758 9.52 -43.69 -19.22
C THR A 758 9.88 -43.00 -17.91
N LEU A 759 11.17 -42.88 -17.61
CA LEU A 759 11.71 -42.28 -16.39
C LEU A 759 12.09 -40.80 -16.58
N ALA A 760 12.63 -40.45 -17.74
CA ALA A 760 13.06 -39.09 -18.03
C ALA A 760 13.04 -38.81 -19.53
N VAL A 761 12.92 -37.54 -19.91
CA VAL A 761 12.99 -37.07 -21.30
C VAL A 761 14.19 -36.15 -21.46
N ILE A 762 14.98 -36.36 -22.52
CA ILE A 762 16.16 -35.57 -22.87
C ILE A 762 15.78 -34.64 -24.00
N GLN A 763 15.86 -33.33 -23.78
CA GLN A 763 15.46 -32.31 -24.74
C GLN A 763 16.42 -31.12 -24.76
N VAL A 764 16.35 -30.28 -25.79
CA VAL A 764 17.05 -28.99 -25.83
C VAL A 764 16.39 -28.02 -24.86
N PHE A 765 17.20 -27.35 -24.04
CA PHE A 765 16.74 -26.35 -23.08
C PHE A 765 16.22 -25.10 -23.80
N VAL A 766 15.01 -24.67 -23.43
CA VAL A 766 14.40 -23.44 -23.93
C VAL A 766 14.38 -22.41 -22.79
N PRO A 767 15.14 -21.31 -22.91
CA PRO A 767 15.10 -20.23 -21.94
C PRO A 767 13.67 -19.67 -21.82
N ASN A 768 13.15 -19.59 -20.60
CA ASN A 768 11.86 -19.00 -20.30
C ASN A 768 11.96 -18.14 -19.03
N SER A 769 11.00 -17.23 -18.85
CA SER A 769 10.99 -16.24 -17.76
C SER A 769 9.76 -16.36 -16.85
N GLY A 770 9.09 -17.51 -16.84
CA GLY A 770 7.86 -17.72 -16.07
C GLY A 770 6.95 -18.79 -16.69
N ASN A 771 5.78 -18.99 -16.10
CA ASN A 771 4.77 -19.93 -16.59
C ASN A 771 3.44 -19.22 -16.96
N ALA A 772 2.59 -19.90 -17.73
CA ALA A 772 1.33 -19.33 -18.19
C ALA A 772 0.32 -19.06 -17.05
N TRP A 773 0.46 -19.74 -15.91
CA TRP A 773 -0.41 -19.56 -14.76
C TRP A 773 -0.15 -18.23 -14.06
N ASP A 774 1.11 -17.96 -13.70
CA ASP A 774 1.52 -16.71 -13.05
C ASP A 774 1.25 -15.51 -13.97
N PHE A 775 1.57 -15.64 -15.27
CA PHE A 775 1.22 -14.63 -16.28
C PHE A 775 -0.29 -14.32 -16.31
N THR A 776 -1.14 -15.35 -16.21
CA THR A 776 -2.60 -15.16 -16.21
C THR A 776 -3.06 -14.47 -14.93
N LEU A 777 -2.48 -14.80 -13.77
CA LEU A 777 -2.83 -14.18 -12.49
C LEU A 777 -2.45 -12.69 -12.45
N GLU A 778 -1.24 -12.34 -12.90
CA GLU A 778 -0.79 -10.94 -12.96
C GLU A 778 -1.68 -10.09 -13.87
N MET A 779 -2.10 -10.66 -15.00
CA MET A 779 -3.00 -10.01 -15.94
C MET A 779 -4.40 -9.80 -15.35
N LEU A 780 -4.94 -10.78 -14.61
CA LEU A 780 -6.22 -10.64 -13.91
C LEU A 780 -6.16 -9.56 -12.82
N ASP A 781 -5.05 -9.49 -12.08
CA ASP A 781 -4.85 -8.46 -11.05
C ASP A 781 -4.83 -7.05 -11.66
N ARG A 782 -4.12 -6.89 -12.79
CA ARG A 782 -4.12 -5.64 -13.56
C ARG A 782 -5.53 -5.25 -14.01
N TYR A 783 -6.28 -6.20 -14.59
CA TYR A 783 -7.66 -5.98 -15.02
C TYR A 783 -8.56 -5.51 -13.87
N LEU A 784 -8.48 -6.17 -12.71
CA LEU A 784 -9.27 -5.80 -11.53
C LEU A 784 -8.90 -4.42 -11.01
N THR A 785 -7.60 -4.11 -11.00
CA THR A 785 -7.07 -2.81 -10.55
C THR A 785 -7.51 -1.67 -11.46
N GLU A 786 -7.48 -1.86 -12.78
CA GLU A 786 -7.95 -0.87 -13.75
C GLU A 786 -9.48 -0.69 -13.70
N SER A 787 -10.23 -1.79 -13.54
CA SER A 787 -11.69 -1.76 -13.40
C SER A 787 -12.13 -0.96 -12.16
N LEU A 788 -11.44 -1.16 -11.03
CA LEU A 788 -11.68 -0.40 -9.80
C LEU A 788 -11.38 1.10 -9.97
N ALA A 789 -10.34 1.44 -10.73
CA ALA A 789 -9.96 2.84 -10.97
C ALA A 789 -10.98 3.59 -11.86
N GLN A 790 -11.59 2.90 -12.84
CA GLN A 790 -12.54 3.47 -13.79
C GLN A 790 -14.00 3.48 -13.30
N GLY A 791 -14.29 2.92 -12.11
CA GLY A 791 -15.66 2.86 -11.58
C GLY A 791 -16.62 2.05 -12.46
N LEU A 792 -16.10 1.11 -13.25
CA LEU A 792 -16.89 0.30 -14.16
C LEU A 792 -17.86 -0.58 -13.36
N THR A 793 -19.14 -0.24 -13.38
CA THR A 793 -20.21 -1.15 -12.99
C THR A 793 -20.35 -2.19 -14.09
N VAL A 794 -19.73 -3.36 -13.90
CA VAL A 794 -19.97 -4.51 -14.78
C VAL A 794 -21.49 -4.76 -14.74
N PRO A 795 -22.20 -4.70 -15.88
CA PRO A 795 -23.62 -5.01 -15.87
C PRO A 795 -23.81 -6.40 -15.26
N ASN A 796 -24.78 -6.55 -14.36
CA ASN A 796 -25.25 -7.86 -13.84
C ASN A 796 -25.66 -8.86 -14.95
N ALA A 797 -25.56 -8.48 -16.22
CA ALA A 797 -25.93 -9.26 -17.39
C ALA A 797 -24.84 -10.23 -17.89
N LEU A 798 -23.64 -10.26 -17.30
CA LEU A 798 -22.72 -11.39 -17.46
C LEU A 798 -23.00 -12.44 -16.38
N GLU A 799 -24.26 -12.87 -16.24
CA GLU A 799 -24.45 -14.23 -15.77
C GLU A 799 -23.73 -15.13 -16.77
N PRO A 800 -22.89 -16.09 -16.33
CA PRO A 800 -22.47 -17.18 -17.19
C PRO A 800 -23.75 -17.97 -17.49
N ALA A 801 -24.53 -17.50 -18.46
CA ALA A 801 -25.51 -18.33 -19.11
C ALA A 801 -24.74 -19.61 -19.46
N ALA A 802 -25.26 -20.75 -19.01
CA ALA A 802 -24.71 -22.08 -19.27
C ALA A 802 -24.64 -22.30 -20.80
N ARG A 803 -23.67 -21.66 -21.44
CA ARG A 803 -23.39 -21.63 -22.86
C ARG A 803 -22.17 -22.52 -23.05
N ASP A 804 -22.19 -23.28 -24.14
CA ASP A 804 -21.04 -24.05 -24.55
C ASP A 804 -19.86 -23.09 -24.83
N LEU A 805 -18.66 -23.45 -24.36
CA LEU A 805 -17.44 -22.67 -24.57
C LEU A 805 -17.14 -22.48 -26.07
N LEU A 806 -17.57 -23.43 -26.91
CA LEU A 806 -17.42 -23.35 -28.37
C LEU A 806 -18.29 -22.26 -28.99
N ASP A 807 -19.50 -22.03 -28.48
CA ASP A 807 -20.39 -20.98 -28.97
C ASP A 807 -19.85 -19.60 -28.58
N ALA A 808 -19.24 -19.48 -27.40
CA ALA A 808 -18.62 -18.25 -26.93
C ALA A 808 -17.31 -17.89 -27.65
N ALA A 809 -16.60 -18.87 -28.23
CA ALA A 809 -15.29 -18.65 -28.88
C ALA A 809 -15.34 -17.76 -30.12
N GLY A 810 -16.51 -17.62 -30.76
CA GLY A 810 -16.71 -16.74 -31.92
C GLY A 810 -17.18 -15.33 -31.58
N GLU A 811 -17.51 -15.05 -30.31
CA GLU A 811 -18.03 -13.76 -29.87
C GLU A 811 -16.89 -12.82 -29.47
N THR A 812 -17.01 -11.55 -29.85
CA THR A 812 -16.07 -10.53 -29.39
C THR A 812 -16.56 -10.01 -28.04
N PRO A 813 -15.70 -9.98 -27.00
CA PRO A 813 -16.10 -9.41 -25.72
C PRO A 813 -16.59 -7.97 -25.90
N PRO A 814 -17.54 -7.51 -25.09
CA PRO A 814 -18.11 -6.18 -25.27
C PRO A 814 -17.02 -5.08 -25.15
N PRO A 815 -17.19 -3.93 -25.83
CA PRO A 815 -16.14 -2.93 -26.04
C PRO A 815 -15.40 -2.36 -24.82
N PRO A 816 -15.92 -2.31 -23.57
CA PRO A 816 -15.07 -1.93 -22.42
C PRO A 816 -14.17 -3.08 -21.95
N LEU A 817 -14.62 -4.34 -22.08
CA LEU A 817 -13.85 -5.52 -21.68
C LEU A 817 -12.76 -5.85 -22.71
N ALA A 818 -13.09 -5.80 -24.00
CA ALA A 818 -12.17 -6.21 -25.07
C ALA A 818 -10.83 -5.45 -25.08
N GLY A 819 -10.82 -4.17 -24.70
CA GLY A 819 -9.59 -3.37 -24.62
C GLY A 819 -8.73 -3.72 -23.39
N MET A 820 -9.34 -4.10 -22.26
CA MET A 820 -8.61 -4.39 -21.02
C MET A 820 -7.98 -5.79 -21.00
N ILE A 821 -8.50 -6.72 -21.79
CA ILE A 821 -7.98 -8.11 -21.90
C ILE A 821 -7.38 -8.40 -23.28
N GLU A 822 -7.04 -7.39 -24.07
CA GLU A 822 -6.53 -7.57 -25.44
C GLU A 822 -5.27 -8.45 -25.48
N ASP A 823 -4.33 -8.21 -24.56
CA ASP A 823 -3.11 -9.01 -24.41
C ASP A 823 -3.42 -10.47 -24.07
N ALA A 824 -4.44 -10.69 -23.22
CA ALA A 824 -4.94 -12.02 -22.85
C ALA A 824 -5.44 -12.78 -24.07
N LEU A 825 -6.27 -12.11 -24.87
CA LEU A 825 -6.89 -12.68 -26.06
C LEU A 825 -5.85 -12.95 -27.14
N ALA A 826 -4.85 -12.07 -27.29
CA ALA A 826 -3.73 -12.28 -28.19
C ALA A 826 -2.91 -13.52 -27.79
N PHE A 827 -2.59 -13.66 -26.50
CA PHE A 827 -1.87 -14.82 -25.98
C PHE A 827 -2.69 -16.12 -26.12
N ALA A 828 -3.97 -16.11 -25.76
CA ALA A 828 -4.88 -17.25 -25.91
C ALA A 828 -5.04 -17.66 -27.38
N ARG A 829 -5.16 -16.69 -28.31
CA ARG A 829 -5.19 -16.97 -29.77
C ARG A 829 -3.88 -17.59 -30.25
N LEU A 830 -2.75 -17.08 -29.77
CA LEU A 830 -1.44 -17.63 -30.11
C LEU A 830 -1.34 -19.09 -29.62
N LEU A 831 -1.70 -19.37 -28.37
CA LEU A 831 -1.74 -20.72 -27.81
C LEU A 831 -2.65 -21.63 -28.64
N GLY A 832 -3.88 -21.21 -28.92
CA GLY A 832 -4.81 -21.98 -29.76
C GLY A 832 -4.26 -22.27 -31.16
N THR A 833 -3.62 -21.28 -31.78
CA THR A 833 -2.96 -21.44 -33.09
C THR A 833 -1.80 -22.44 -33.02
N ARG A 834 -0.99 -22.39 -31.96
CA ARG A 834 0.13 -23.33 -31.76
C ARG A 834 -0.36 -24.73 -31.46
N THR A 835 -1.40 -24.89 -30.65
CA THR A 835 -2.03 -26.19 -30.37
C THR A 835 -2.65 -26.78 -31.63
N ALA A 836 -3.35 -25.99 -32.44
CA ALA A 836 -3.85 -26.44 -33.75
C ALA A 836 -2.71 -26.85 -34.70
N GLY A 837 -1.62 -26.08 -34.71
CA GLY A 837 -0.40 -26.40 -35.46
C GLY A 837 0.23 -27.72 -35.01
N LEU A 838 0.26 -27.98 -33.70
CA LEU A 838 0.72 -29.23 -33.10
C LEU A 838 -0.16 -30.40 -33.54
N HIS A 839 -1.49 -30.28 -33.45
CA HIS A 839 -2.39 -31.33 -33.93
C HIS A 839 -2.23 -31.62 -35.42
N ARG A 840 -2.02 -30.58 -36.24
CA ARG A 840 -1.75 -30.74 -37.68
C ARG A 840 -0.38 -31.38 -37.96
N ALA A 841 0.59 -31.20 -37.09
CA ALA A 841 1.89 -31.84 -37.21
C ALA A 841 1.85 -33.33 -36.80
N LEU A 842 0.94 -33.70 -35.90
CA LEU A 842 0.71 -35.07 -35.44
C LEU A 842 -0.25 -35.88 -36.33
N ALA A 843 -1.14 -35.21 -37.05
CA ALA A 843 -2.09 -35.81 -38.00
C ALA A 843 -1.46 -36.02 -39.38
#